data_AF-A0A1D9ML14-F1
#
_entry.id   AF-A0A1D9ML14-F1
#
_cell.length_a   1.000
_cell.length_b   1.000
_cell.length_c   1.000
_cell.angle_alpha   90.00
_cell.angle_beta   90.00
_cell.angle_gamma   90.00
#
_symmetry.space_group_name_H-M   'P 1'
#
loop_
_entity.id
_entity.type
_entity.pdbx_description
1 polymer ?
#
loop_
_entity_poly.entity_id
_entity_poly.type
_entity_poly.pdbx_seq_one_letter_code
_entity_poly.pdbx_strand_id
1 'polypeptide(L)'
;MHSELELLNPAAIRELCEALGVRPTKTRGQNFVHDAGTVRKIVRAAGVQSEDKVLEVGPGLGSLTLALLETGAQVTAVEIDELLAHALPTTIKSRAGEKAANLRVLTKDALAVKSLADLELAERVSGSEEFAPPTKLVANLPYNVAVPVILSLLAALPSLQEVLVMVQAEVADRLAAKPGSRIYGIPSVKAQWYGQTQRLNTIGRNVFWPIPNVDSALVQLVKWPAELDPKAHTKASREEVFAAIDAAFSQRRKTLRSALAKWAGSSAEVDRIAQLAGVDSSQRGEKLEIHDFIALAEAKNQTETEGLEVLSTAKVTAVETTEDAASGSAVPGRWALASAPGKVNLLLRCQAPDTVGEYHQLFTVFQALSLRESVLVRVRDDQEITLSQLAENQAGDALELDPELVDLAPEKHLAYRAVHAFQAAANLPFGADILVVKRVPVAGGMAGGSADAAAALIAANEAFQAGWNLDELEVLATTLGADVPFCLHGENALGTNRGDELQSLPAGEKRWWVMVTNQQGLSTPAVFRAADELHWQAQAQGRPELELPTSLPNELPKQLCHDLLESQNGDPQDWKRFGSALQNDLMIPALSLREDVHQLLQFAWGLPVPLHAFISGSGPTIAIAVPDEAAAKIVQAEMSQQPGVAQALILTGPEPGGRVDAQGQGTLSQDLTQIYPVEK
;
A
#
# COMPACT_ATOMS: atom_id res chain seq x y z
N MET A 1 -18.27 -50.27 -19.35
CA MET A 1 -19.24 -49.32 -18.75
C MET A 1 -18.41 -48.16 -18.22
N HIS A 2 -18.29 -47.08 -18.98
CA HIS A 2 -17.63 -45.87 -18.48
C HIS A 2 -18.51 -45.35 -17.34
N SER A 3 -18.04 -45.41 -16.09
CA SER A 3 -18.78 -44.77 -14.99
C SER A 3 -18.81 -43.28 -15.31
N GLU A 4 -20.01 -42.75 -15.59
CA GLU A 4 -20.20 -41.31 -15.73
C GLU A 4 -19.69 -40.64 -14.45
N LEU A 5 -18.88 -39.59 -14.63
CA LEU A 5 -18.35 -38.79 -13.54
C LEU A 5 -19.53 -38.16 -12.77
N GLU A 6 -19.54 -38.29 -11.45
CA GLU A 6 -20.67 -37.86 -10.62
C GLU A 6 -20.48 -36.41 -10.12
N LEU A 7 -21.18 -35.46 -10.75
CA LEU A 7 -21.17 -34.05 -10.35
C LEU A 7 -21.87 -33.81 -9.00
N LEU A 8 -21.47 -32.73 -8.30
CA LEU A 8 -22.03 -32.37 -7.01
C LEU A 8 -23.44 -31.76 -7.14
N ASN A 9 -24.39 -32.36 -6.44
CA ASN A 9 -25.75 -31.84 -6.25
C ASN A 9 -25.88 -31.18 -4.85
N PRO A 10 -27.02 -30.54 -4.51
CA PRO A 10 -27.19 -29.88 -3.22
C PRO A 10 -27.04 -30.81 -2.00
N ALA A 11 -27.44 -32.07 -2.10
CA ALA A 11 -27.32 -33.04 -1.00
C ALA A 11 -25.84 -33.42 -0.78
N ALA A 12 -25.12 -33.76 -1.86
CA ALA A 12 -23.71 -34.09 -1.82
C ALA A 12 -22.84 -32.96 -1.24
N ILE A 13 -23.16 -31.69 -1.55
CA ILE A 13 -22.46 -30.54 -0.98
C ILE A 13 -22.67 -30.43 0.53
N ARG A 14 -23.89 -30.67 1.01
CA ARG A 14 -24.18 -30.65 2.45
C ARG A 14 -23.49 -31.79 3.17
N GLU A 15 -23.54 -33.00 2.62
CA GLU A 15 -22.86 -34.19 3.15
C GLU A 15 -21.34 -33.97 3.25
N LEU A 16 -20.72 -33.41 2.20
CA LEU A 16 -19.29 -33.08 2.22
C LEU A 16 -18.97 -32.00 3.26
N CYS A 17 -19.78 -30.95 3.36
CA CYS A 17 -19.58 -29.92 4.38
C CYS A 17 -19.71 -30.48 5.81
N GLU A 18 -20.71 -31.32 6.05
CA GLU A 18 -20.91 -31.98 7.34
C GLU A 18 -19.74 -32.90 7.69
N ALA A 19 -19.31 -33.75 6.74
CA ALA A 19 -18.17 -34.65 6.91
C ALA A 19 -16.85 -33.92 7.18
N LEU A 20 -16.65 -32.76 6.55
CA LEU A 20 -15.44 -31.94 6.73
C LEU A 20 -15.54 -30.97 7.91
N GLY A 21 -16.71 -30.83 8.55
CA GLY A 21 -16.93 -29.79 9.57
C GLY A 21 -16.87 -28.36 9.02
N VAL A 22 -17.08 -28.19 7.71
CA VAL A 22 -17.02 -26.89 7.03
C VAL A 22 -18.36 -26.18 7.17
N ARG A 23 -18.34 -24.98 7.72
CA ARG A 23 -19.47 -24.04 7.66
C ARG A 23 -19.10 -22.93 6.69
N PRO A 24 -19.86 -22.74 5.58
CA PRO A 24 -19.56 -21.68 4.63
C PRO A 24 -19.52 -20.32 5.32
N THR A 25 -18.43 -19.59 5.15
CA THR A 25 -18.24 -18.27 5.77
C THR A 25 -18.44 -17.15 4.76
N LYS A 26 -19.11 -16.07 5.20
CA LYS A 26 -19.23 -14.83 4.40
C LYS A 26 -17.87 -14.15 4.20
N THR A 27 -16.97 -14.23 5.20
CA THR A 27 -15.64 -13.60 5.20
C THR A 27 -14.72 -14.15 4.10
N ARG A 28 -14.82 -15.45 3.78
CA ARG A 28 -14.08 -16.07 2.66
C ARG A 28 -14.86 -16.10 1.34
N GLY A 29 -16.06 -15.49 1.30
CA GLY A 29 -16.90 -15.46 0.10
C GLY A 29 -17.32 -16.85 -0.42
N GLN A 30 -17.36 -17.86 0.46
CA GLN A 30 -17.63 -19.25 0.08
C GLN A 30 -19.09 -19.45 -0.36
N ASN A 31 -19.30 -19.49 -1.68
CA ASN A 31 -20.58 -19.83 -2.30
C ASN A 31 -20.35 -21.00 -3.26
N PHE A 32 -20.74 -22.21 -2.87
CA PHE A 32 -20.49 -23.41 -3.65
C PHE A 32 -21.56 -23.58 -4.73
N VAL A 33 -21.14 -23.73 -5.99
CA VAL A 33 -22.05 -24.03 -7.10
C VAL A 33 -22.54 -25.46 -6.94
N HIS A 34 -23.85 -25.69 -6.91
CA HIS A 34 -24.46 -27.01 -6.71
C HIS A 34 -25.30 -27.50 -7.89
N ASP A 35 -25.29 -26.77 -9.00
CA ASP A 35 -26.04 -27.12 -10.21
C ASP A 35 -25.11 -27.65 -11.30
N ALA A 36 -25.25 -28.95 -11.60
CA ALA A 36 -24.49 -29.65 -12.63
C ALA A 36 -24.64 -29.02 -14.03
N GLY A 37 -25.85 -28.53 -14.35
CA GLY A 37 -26.11 -27.85 -15.61
C GLY A 37 -25.31 -26.55 -15.75
N THR A 38 -25.19 -25.80 -14.66
CA THR A 38 -24.45 -24.54 -14.60
C THR A 38 -22.95 -24.77 -14.76
N VAL A 39 -22.33 -25.69 -14.01
CA VAL A 39 -20.88 -25.94 -14.15
C VAL A 39 -20.53 -26.43 -15.57
N ARG A 40 -21.34 -27.31 -16.17
CA ARG A 40 -21.15 -27.72 -17.58
C ARG A 40 -21.32 -26.57 -18.57
N LYS A 41 -22.24 -25.64 -18.33
CA LYS A 41 -22.40 -24.43 -19.16
C LYS A 41 -21.17 -23.53 -19.06
N ILE A 42 -20.59 -23.36 -17.86
CA ILE A 42 -19.35 -22.58 -17.64
C ILE A 42 -18.20 -23.19 -18.43
N VAL A 43 -17.97 -24.50 -18.26
CA VAL A 43 -16.89 -25.23 -18.95
C VAL A 43 -17.04 -25.16 -20.48
N ARG A 44 -18.28 -25.31 -20.98
CA ARG A 44 -18.58 -25.14 -22.41
C ARG A 44 -18.33 -23.71 -22.90
N ALA A 45 -18.69 -22.70 -22.11
CA ALA A 45 -18.45 -21.29 -22.45
C ALA A 45 -16.96 -20.95 -22.46
N ALA A 46 -16.15 -21.56 -21.58
CA ALA A 46 -14.69 -21.48 -21.58
C ALA A 46 -14.04 -22.23 -22.76
N GLY A 47 -14.83 -22.96 -23.55
CA GLY A 47 -14.35 -23.74 -24.69
C GLY A 47 -13.41 -24.89 -24.30
N VAL A 48 -13.44 -25.34 -23.03
CA VAL A 48 -12.50 -26.36 -22.54
C VAL A 48 -12.72 -27.69 -23.25
N GLN A 49 -11.65 -28.23 -23.82
CA GLN A 49 -11.59 -29.52 -24.50
C GLN A 49 -10.74 -30.53 -23.72
N SER A 50 -10.72 -31.78 -24.19
CA SER A 50 -9.76 -32.78 -23.74
C SER A 50 -8.35 -32.24 -23.93
N GLU A 51 -7.45 -32.52 -22.98
CA GLU A 51 -6.07 -32.04 -23.00
C GLU A 51 -5.87 -30.54 -22.82
N ASP A 52 -6.89 -29.72 -22.53
CA ASP A 52 -6.64 -28.34 -22.12
C ASP A 52 -5.97 -28.28 -20.74
N LYS A 53 -5.12 -27.27 -20.52
CA LYS A 53 -4.37 -27.07 -19.28
C LYS A 53 -5.00 -25.90 -18.54
N VAL A 54 -5.80 -26.21 -17.53
CA VAL A 54 -6.68 -25.27 -16.85
C VAL A 54 -6.15 -24.97 -15.45
N LEU A 55 -6.06 -23.68 -15.13
CA LEU A 55 -5.94 -23.19 -13.77
C LEU A 55 -7.34 -22.93 -13.22
N GLU A 56 -7.65 -23.48 -12.05
CA GLU A 56 -8.86 -23.17 -11.29
C GLU A 56 -8.44 -22.52 -9.96
N VAL A 57 -9.09 -21.42 -9.59
CA VAL A 57 -8.86 -20.72 -8.32
C VAL A 57 -10.11 -20.85 -7.46
N GLY A 58 -9.93 -21.25 -6.20
CA GLY A 58 -11.04 -21.49 -5.28
C GLY A 58 -11.93 -22.65 -5.71
N PRO A 59 -11.38 -23.86 -5.93
CA PRO A 59 -12.17 -25.05 -6.29
C PRO A 59 -13.22 -25.40 -5.24
N GLY A 60 -13.00 -25.02 -3.97
CA GLY A 60 -13.87 -25.36 -2.86
C GLY A 60 -14.06 -26.88 -2.73
N LEU A 61 -15.31 -27.33 -2.81
CA LEU A 61 -15.64 -28.76 -2.76
C LEU A 61 -15.41 -29.49 -4.10
N GLY A 62 -15.06 -28.78 -5.17
CA GLY A 62 -14.72 -29.37 -6.47
C GLY A 62 -15.85 -29.45 -7.48
N SER A 63 -16.94 -28.70 -7.32
CA SER A 63 -18.07 -28.73 -8.28
C SER A 63 -17.66 -28.37 -9.71
N LEU A 64 -16.88 -27.30 -9.87
CA LEU A 64 -16.37 -26.87 -11.18
C LEU A 64 -15.17 -27.74 -11.61
N THR A 65 -14.29 -28.10 -10.68
CA THR A 65 -13.20 -29.08 -10.89
C THR A 65 -13.68 -30.37 -11.55
N LEU A 66 -14.77 -30.96 -11.05
CA LEU A 66 -15.35 -32.18 -11.61
C LEU A 66 -15.85 -31.96 -13.05
N ALA A 67 -16.49 -30.84 -13.34
CA ALA A 67 -16.95 -30.52 -14.69
C ALA A 67 -15.78 -30.24 -15.65
N LEU A 68 -14.68 -29.66 -15.17
CA LEU A 68 -13.45 -29.49 -15.94
C LEU A 68 -12.83 -30.86 -16.26
N LEU A 69 -12.65 -31.72 -15.25
CA LEU A 69 -12.12 -33.07 -15.45
C LEU A 69 -13.02 -33.94 -16.33
N GLU A 70 -14.34 -33.71 -16.33
CA GLU A 70 -15.29 -34.39 -17.21
C GLU A 70 -14.89 -34.27 -18.69
N THR A 71 -14.29 -33.15 -19.10
CA THR A 71 -13.81 -32.91 -20.47
C THR A 71 -12.55 -33.69 -20.84
N GLY A 72 -11.77 -34.14 -19.85
CA GLY A 72 -10.41 -34.67 -20.06
C GLY A 72 -9.30 -33.63 -19.93
N ALA A 73 -9.60 -32.40 -19.50
CA ALA A 73 -8.59 -31.38 -19.22
C ALA A 73 -7.69 -31.75 -18.03
N GLN A 74 -6.45 -31.24 -18.04
CA GLN A 74 -5.55 -31.21 -16.89
C GLN A 74 -5.85 -29.95 -16.05
N VAL A 75 -6.16 -30.13 -14.77
CA VAL A 75 -6.56 -29.06 -13.86
C VAL A 75 -5.50 -28.86 -12.79
N THR A 76 -5.01 -27.63 -12.69
CA THR A 76 -4.25 -27.13 -11.54
C THR A 76 -5.19 -26.31 -10.68
N ALA A 77 -5.50 -26.78 -9.48
CA ALA A 77 -6.40 -26.08 -8.56
C ALA A 77 -5.59 -25.35 -7.48
N VAL A 78 -5.88 -24.07 -7.25
CA VAL A 78 -5.26 -23.25 -6.19
C VAL A 78 -6.33 -22.93 -5.16
N GLU A 79 -6.14 -23.42 -3.93
CA GLU A 79 -7.09 -23.25 -2.82
C GLU A 79 -6.38 -22.66 -1.60
N ILE A 80 -6.97 -21.64 -1.01
CA ILE A 80 -6.44 -20.94 0.17
C ILE A 80 -6.89 -21.62 1.47
N ASP A 81 -8.06 -22.24 1.46
CA ASP A 81 -8.58 -22.97 2.61
C ASP A 81 -7.90 -24.34 2.71
N GLU A 82 -6.93 -24.45 3.61
CA GLU A 82 -6.16 -25.69 3.81
C GLU A 82 -7.07 -26.91 3.96
N LEU A 83 -8.18 -26.81 4.70
CA LEU A 83 -9.07 -27.95 4.91
C LEU A 83 -9.72 -28.41 3.60
N LEU A 84 -10.17 -27.46 2.76
CA LEU A 84 -10.75 -27.78 1.45
C LEU A 84 -9.70 -28.27 0.46
N ALA A 85 -8.51 -27.66 0.46
CA ALA A 85 -7.40 -28.07 -0.39
C ALA A 85 -7.00 -29.53 -0.14
N HIS A 86 -6.87 -29.93 1.13
CA HIS A 86 -6.55 -31.32 1.50
C HIS A 86 -7.71 -32.30 1.24
N ALA A 87 -8.97 -31.84 1.33
CA ALA A 87 -10.14 -32.68 1.09
C ALA A 87 -10.46 -32.89 -0.39
N LEU A 88 -10.08 -31.95 -1.26
CA LEU A 88 -10.40 -31.96 -2.68
C LEU A 88 -9.89 -33.23 -3.39
N PRO A 89 -8.62 -33.69 -3.24
CA PRO A 89 -8.16 -34.94 -3.83
C PRO A 89 -9.04 -36.15 -3.54
N THR A 90 -9.53 -36.27 -2.30
CA THR A 90 -10.40 -37.38 -1.88
C THR A 90 -11.78 -37.27 -2.52
N THR A 91 -12.34 -36.06 -2.56
CA THR A 91 -13.63 -35.78 -3.20
C THR A 91 -13.59 -36.09 -4.69
N ILE A 92 -12.49 -35.75 -5.36
CA ILE A 92 -12.32 -35.98 -6.80
C ILE A 92 -12.06 -37.46 -7.09
N LYS A 93 -11.22 -38.15 -6.30
CA LYS A 93 -10.98 -39.60 -6.45
C LYS A 93 -12.26 -40.42 -6.37
N SER A 94 -13.15 -40.11 -5.42
CA SER A 94 -14.40 -40.86 -5.23
C SER A 94 -15.42 -40.66 -6.36
N ARG A 95 -15.34 -39.54 -7.09
CA ARG A 95 -16.34 -39.12 -8.09
C ARG A 95 -15.89 -39.19 -9.54
N ALA A 96 -14.59 -39.02 -9.79
CA ALA A 96 -14.01 -38.92 -11.13
C ALA A 96 -13.21 -40.17 -11.55
N GLY A 97 -12.95 -41.11 -10.63
CA GLY A 97 -12.21 -42.35 -10.92
C GLY A 97 -10.84 -42.07 -11.53
N GLU A 98 -10.53 -42.69 -12.68
CA GLU A 98 -9.24 -42.51 -13.38
C GLU A 98 -8.97 -41.07 -13.79
N LYS A 99 -10.00 -40.25 -14.02
CA LYS A 99 -9.85 -38.82 -14.37
C LYS A 99 -9.25 -38.00 -13.22
N ALA A 100 -9.21 -38.52 -11.99
CA ALA A 100 -8.52 -37.88 -10.89
C ALA A 100 -7.00 -37.74 -11.11
N ALA A 101 -6.41 -38.50 -12.03
CA ALA A 101 -5.01 -38.33 -12.44
C ALA A 101 -4.73 -36.97 -13.10
N ASN A 102 -5.76 -36.33 -13.65
CA ASN A 102 -5.64 -35.04 -14.30
C ASN A 102 -5.77 -33.84 -13.33
N LEU A 103 -5.75 -34.07 -12.02
CA LEU A 103 -5.80 -33.00 -11.01
C LEU A 103 -4.50 -32.90 -10.22
N ARG A 104 -4.03 -31.66 -10.04
CA ARG A 104 -3.08 -31.28 -8.98
C ARG A 104 -3.62 -30.11 -8.17
N VAL A 105 -3.27 -30.07 -6.89
CA VAL A 105 -3.80 -29.08 -5.93
C VAL A 105 -2.65 -28.34 -5.26
N LEU A 106 -2.72 -27.02 -5.24
CA LEU A 106 -1.80 -26.15 -4.53
C LEU A 106 -2.54 -25.44 -3.39
N THR A 107 -2.14 -25.72 -2.16
CA THR A 107 -2.63 -25.02 -0.98
C THR A 107 -1.91 -23.67 -0.85
N LYS A 108 -2.45 -22.61 -1.43
CA LYS A 108 -1.83 -21.29 -1.48
C LYS A 108 -2.87 -20.20 -1.76
N ASP A 109 -2.62 -18.99 -1.26
CA ASP A 109 -3.34 -17.81 -1.72
C ASP A 109 -2.99 -17.54 -3.20
N ALA A 110 -4.01 -17.42 -4.06
CA ALA A 110 -3.82 -17.12 -5.48
C ALA A 110 -3.09 -15.78 -5.72
N LEU A 111 -3.19 -14.80 -4.81
CA LEU A 111 -2.44 -13.54 -4.88
C LEU A 111 -0.94 -13.71 -4.57
N ALA A 112 -0.58 -14.80 -3.89
CA ALA A 112 0.80 -15.15 -3.57
C ALA A 112 1.49 -15.98 -4.67
N VAL A 113 0.77 -16.37 -5.73
CA VAL A 113 1.37 -16.99 -6.92
C VAL A 113 2.06 -15.90 -7.74
N LYS A 114 3.38 -15.98 -7.89
CA LYS A 114 4.22 -14.99 -8.58
C LYS A 114 4.88 -15.53 -9.85
N SER A 115 4.90 -16.85 -10.04
CA SER A 115 5.53 -17.49 -11.20
C SER A 115 4.98 -18.89 -11.48
N LEU A 116 5.41 -19.50 -12.59
CA LEU A 116 5.12 -20.92 -12.89
C LEU A 116 5.72 -21.88 -11.86
N ALA A 117 6.89 -21.54 -11.28
CA ALA A 117 7.55 -22.37 -10.27
C ALA A 117 6.68 -22.55 -9.01
N ASP A 118 5.84 -21.56 -8.68
CA ASP A 118 4.89 -21.71 -7.58
C ASP A 118 3.86 -22.82 -7.84
N LEU A 119 3.43 -23.00 -9.10
CA LEU A 119 2.46 -24.02 -9.49
C LEU A 119 3.08 -25.42 -9.58
N GLU A 120 4.40 -25.51 -9.75
CA GLU A 120 5.13 -26.78 -9.74
C GLU A 120 5.14 -27.45 -8.36
N LEU A 121 4.92 -26.66 -7.30
CA LEU A 121 4.74 -27.15 -5.92
C LEU A 121 3.39 -27.83 -5.68
N ALA A 122 2.47 -27.80 -6.66
CA ALA A 122 1.15 -28.40 -6.51
C ALA A 122 1.23 -29.94 -6.42
N GLU A 123 0.55 -30.52 -5.45
CA GLU A 123 0.53 -31.95 -5.21
C GLU A 123 -0.40 -32.66 -6.21
N ARG A 124 0.13 -33.70 -6.86
CA ARG A 124 -0.66 -34.51 -7.80
C ARG A 124 -1.56 -35.46 -7.05
N VAL A 125 -2.79 -35.60 -7.51
CA VAL A 125 -3.78 -36.50 -6.90
C VAL A 125 -3.45 -37.97 -7.21
N SER A 126 -3.00 -38.26 -8.43
CA SER A 126 -2.47 -39.56 -8.86
C SER A 126 -1.72 -39.45 -10.20
N GLY A 127 -0.93 -40.46 -10.57
CA GLY A 127 -0.23 -40.51 -11.87
C GLY A 127 1.18 -39.89 -11.87
N SER A 128 1.93 -40.17 -12.94
CA SER A 128 3.33 -39.75 -13.13
C SER A 128 3.53 -38.74 -14.26
N GLU A 129 2.48 -38.42 -15.03
CA GLU A 129 2.54 -37.49 -16.16
C GLU A 129 2.89 -36.06 -15.74
N GLU A 130 3.63 -35.38 -16.60
CA GLU A 130 4.05 -33.99 -16.40
C GLU A 130 2.90 -33.03 -16.68
N PHE A 131 2.67 -32.08 -15.77
CA PHE A 131 1.66 -31.04 -15.95
C PHE A 131 2.28 -29.87 -16.68
N ALA A 132 1.81 -29.61 -17.90
CA ALA A 132 2.22 -28.42 -18.64
C ALA A 132 1.66 -27.14 -18.01
N PRO A 133 2.31 -25.98 -18.24
CA PRO A 133 1.79 -24.68 -17.81
C PRO A 133 0.34 -24.43 -18.23
N PRO A 134 -0.52 -23.89 -17.35
CA PRO A 134 -1.90 -23.60 -17.71
C PRO A 134 -1.98 -22.51 -18.77
N THR A 135 -2.89 -22.72 -19.73
CA THR A 135 -3.21 -21.76 -20.80
C THR A 135 -4.59 -21.13 -20.62
N LYS A 136 -5.47 -21.76 -19.83
CA LYS A 136 -6.81 -21.26 -19.50
C LYS A 136 -6.95 -21.07 -17.99
N LEU A 137 -7.60 -19.98 -17.56
CA LEU A 137 -8.08 -19.81 -16.18
C LEU A 137 -9.61 -19.93 -16.18
N VAL A 138 -10.14 -20.94 -15.50
CA VAL A 138 -11.60 -21.16 -15.38
C VAL A 138 -11.95 -21.29 -13.91
N ALA A 139 -12.66 -20.31 -13.35
CA ALA A 139 -12.88 -20.25 -11.90
C ALA A 139 -14.22 -19.62 -11.50
N ASN A 140 -14.74 -20.03 -10.34
CA ASN A 140 -15.77 -19.32 -9.61
C ASN A 140 -15.08 -18.49 -8.51
N LEU A 141 -14.75 -17.24 -8.80
CA LEU A 141 -13.88 -16.46 -7.93
C LEU A 141 -14.64 -15.91 -6.71
N PRO A 142 -13.99 -15.85 -5.53
CA PRO A 142 -14.54 -15.15 -4.38
C PRO A 142 -14.74 -13.67 -4.69
N TYR A 143 -15.89 -13.14 -4.29
CA TYR A 143 -16.36 -11.82 -4.74
C TYR A 143 -15.49 -10.65 -4.30
N ASN A 144 -14.83 -10.78 -3.14
CA ASN A 144 -14.01 -9.73 -2.54
C ASN A 144 -12.61 -9.59 -3.15
N VAL A 145 -12.12 -10.59 -3.91
CA VAL A 145 -10.73 -10.60 -4.42
C VAL A 145 -10.62 -10.86 -5.92
N ALA A 146 -11.74 -10.98 -6.64
CA ALA A 146 -11.75 -11.42 -8.03
C ALA A 146 -10.84 -10.59 -8.96
N VAL A 147 -10.97 -9.25 -8.94
CA VAL A 147 -10.18 -8.37 -9.82
C VAL A 147 -8.68 -8.45 -9.52
N PRO A 148 -8.21 -8.29 -8.26
CA PRO A 148 -6.80 -8.49 -7.92
C PRO A 148 -6.25 -9.85 -8.33
N VAL A 149 -7.02 -10.94 -8.16
CA VAL A 149 -6.60 -12.30 -8.53
C VAL A 149 -6.39 -12.42 -10.04
N ILE A 150 -7.36 -11.96 -10.85
CA ILE A 150 -7.26 -12.01 -12.31
C ILE A 150 -6.01 -11.27 -12.80
N LEU A 151 -5.82 -10.02 -12.36
CA LEU A 151 -4.71 -9.19 -12.83
C LEU A 151 -3.35 -9.70 -12.34
N SER A 152 -3.29 -10.22 -11.11
CA SER A 152 -2.05 -10.78 -10.55
C SER A 152 -1.63 -12.05 -11.26
N LEU A 153 -2.57 -12.97 -11.53
CA LEU A 153 -2.28 -14.22 -12.23
C LEU A 153 -1.92 -13.97 -13.70
N LEU A 154 -2.58 -13.04 -14.39
CA LEU A 154 -2.20 -12.66 -15.76
C LEU A 154 -0.80 -12.03 -15.83
N ALA A 155 -0.35 -11.32 -14.79
CA ALA A 155 1.02 -10.84 -14.69
C ALA A 155 2.02 -11.97 -14.38
N ALA A 156 1.69 -12.83 -13.41
CA ALA A 156 2.56 -13.89 -12.92
C ALA A 156 2.72 -15.07 -13.90
N LEU A 157 1.70 -15.32 -14.73
CA LEU A 157 1.61 -16.50 -15.60
C LEU A 157 1.43 -16.08 -17.07
N PRO A 158 2.52 -15.74 -17.77
CA PRO A 158 2.45 -15.33 -19.19
C PRO A 158 1.85 -16.39 -20.13
N SER A 159 1.83 -17.65 -19.71
CA SER A 159 1.24 -18.78 -20.44
C SER A 159 -0.29 -18.69 -20.56
N LEU A 160 -0.98 -17.98 -19.65
CA LEU A 160 -2.42 -17.80 -19.73
C LEU A 160 -2.81 -17.00 -20.98
N GLN A 161 -3.65 -17.59 -21.82
CA GLN A 161 -4.18 -17.01 -23.05
C GLN A 161 -5.66 -16.63 -22.90
N GLU A 162 -6.42 -17.40 -22.13
CA GLU A 162 -7.85 -17.19 -21.95
C GLU A 162 -8.24 -17.28 -20.48
N VAL A 163 -9.10 -16.37 -20.04
CA VAL A 163 -9.67 -16.34 -18.70
C VAL A 163 -11.18 -16.33 -18.86
N LEU A 164 -11.87 -17.28 -18.22
CA LEU A 164 -13.33 -17.25 -18.07
C LEU A 164 -13.69 -17.48 -16.61
N VAL A 165 -14.16 -16.42 -15.96
CA VAL A 165 -14.44 -16.46 -14.53
C VAL A 165 -15.87 -16.05 -14.24
N MET A 166 -16.43 -16.68 -13.21
CA MET A 166 -17.68 -16.26 -12.61
C MET A 166 -17.39 -15.33 -11.45
N VAL A 167 -18.01 -14.15 -11.49
CA VAL A 167 -17.91 -13.08 -10.49
C VAL A 167 -19.30 -12.48 -10.25
N GLN A 168 -19.44 -11.55 -9.30
CA GLN A 168 -20.67 -10.78 -9.16
C GLN A 168 -21.01 -10.04 -10.46
N ALA A 169 -22.30 -9.91 -10.77
CA ALA A 169 -22.75 -9.29 -12.02
C ALA A 169 -22.16 -7.90 -12.25
N GLU A 170 -22.11 -7.04 -11.21
CA GLU A 170 -21.52 -5.70 -11.30
C GLU A 170 -20.02 -5.73 -11.62
N VAL A 171 -19.28 -6.70 -11.07
CA VAL A 171 -17.84 -6.85 -11.31
C VAL A 171 -17.59 -7.29 -12.76
N ALA A 172 -18.41 -8.22 -13.29
CA ALA A 172 -18.35 -8.61 -14.70
C ALA A 172 -18.69 -7.42 -15.62
N ASP A 173 -19.74 -6.66 -15.29
CA ASP A 173 -20.13 -5.45 -16.01
C ASP A 173 -18.98 -4.43 -16.02
N ARG A 174 -18.29 -4.26 -14.89
CA ARG A 174 -17.16 -3.34 -14.75
C ARG A 174 -15.93 -3.80 -15.53
N LEU A 175 -15.54 -5.08 -15.46
CA LEU A 175 -14.40 -5.61 -16.23
C LEU A 175 -14.62 -5.53 -17.75
N ALA A 176 -15.86 -5.69 -18.21
CA ALA A 176 -16.22 -5.64 -19.62
C ALA A 176 -16.74 -4.26 -20.08
N ALA A 177 -16.74 -3.26 -19.19
CA ALA A 177 -17.23 -1.93 -19.52
C ALA A 177 -16.37 -1.30 -20.62
N LYS A 178 -17.03 -0.57 -21.52
CA LYS A 178 -16.37 0.22 -22.56
C LYS A 178 -16.18 1.68 -22.11
N PRO A 179 -15.14 2.37 -22.63
CA PRO A 179 -14.94 3.79 -22.42
C PRO A 179 -16.21 4.61 -22.64
N GLY A 180 -16.38 5.63 -21.82
CA GLY A 180 -17.50 6.55 -21.83
C GLY A 180 -18.78 6.05 -21.17
N SER A 181 -18.81 4.82 -20.66
CA SER A 181 -19.90 4.32 -19.82
C SER A 181 -19.69 4.65 -18.33
N ARG A 182 -20.77 4.81 -17.57
CA ARG A 182 -20.71 5.12 -16.12
C ARG A 182 -20.05 4.02 -15.27
N ILE A 183 -20.02 2.79 -15.78
CA ILE A 183 -19.47 1.61 -15.08
C ILE A 183 -17.96 1.53 -15.32
N TYR A 184 -17.46 2.11 -16.42
CA TYR A 184 -16.04 2.09 -16.79
C TYR A 184 -15.14 2.68 -15.69
N GLY A 185 -14.01 2.03 -15.44
CA GLY A 185 -13.09 2.42 -14.37
C GLY A 185 -11.79 1.64 -14.40
N ILE A 186 -11.03 1.75 -13.32
CA ILE A 186 -9.71 1.13 -13.15
C ILE A 186 -9.70 -0.36 -13.55
N PRO A 187 -10.64 -1.22 -13.09
CA PRO A 187 -10.64 -2.64 -13.48
C PRO A 187 -10.83 -2.85 -14.99
N SER A 188 -11.63 -2.02 -15.64
CA SER A 188 -11.89 -2.09 -17.08
C SER A 188 -10.60 -1.86 -17.87
N VAL A 189 -9.89 -0.77 -17.55
CA VAL A 189 -8.67 -0.36 -18.26
C VAL A 189 -7.53 -1.34 -17.98
N LYS A 190 -7.32 -1.71 -16.71
CA LYS A 190 -6.27 -2.64 -16.31
C LYS A 190 -6.49 -4.05 -16.88
N ALA A 191 -7.74 -4.49 -17.08
CA ALA A 191 -8.01 -5.75 -17.77
C ALA A 191 -7.66 -5.67 -19.27
N GLN A 192 -7.98 -4.54 -19.92
CA GLN A 192 -7.67 -4.28 -21.33
C GLN A 192 -6.16 -4.20 -21.62
N TRP A 193 -5.31 -3.97 -20.61
CA TRP A 193 -3.85 -4.15 -20.73
C TRP A 193 -3.47 -5.58 -21.15
N TYR A 194 -4.20 -6.59 -20.67
CA TYR A 194 -3.89 -7.99 -20.94
C TYR A 194 -4.60 -8.53 -22.17
N GLY A 195 -5.85 -8.12 -22.41
CA GLY A 195 -6.64 -8.70 -23.48
C GLY A 195 -8.01 -8.07 -23.66
N GLN A 196 -8.72 -8.57 -24.67
CA GLN A 196 -10.10 -8.18 -24.93
C GLN A 196 -11.02 -8.78 -23.87
N THR A 197 -11.82 -7.92 -23.21
CA THR A 197 -12.82 -8.36 -22.21
C THR A 197 -14.22 -8.39 -22.80
N GLN A 198 -15.00 -9.40 -22.42
CA GLN A 198 -16.40 -9.53 -22.80
C GLN A 198 -17.23 -10.11 -21.65
N ARG A 199 -18.37 -9.48 -21.39
CA ARG A 199 -19.40 -10.04 -20.52
C ARG A 199 -20.20 -11.10 -21.29
N LEU A 200 -20.36 -12.27 -20.70
CA LEU A 200 -21.18 -13.36 -21.21
C LEU A 200 -22.47 -13.47 -20.38
N ASN A 201 -22.96 -14.69 -20.19
CA ASN A 201 -24.26 -14.97 -19.58
C ASN A 201 -24.30 -14.62 -18.08
N THR A 202 -25.46 -14.17 -17.62
CA THR A 202 -25.78 -14.06 -16.19
C THR A 202 -26.10 -15.45 -15.61
N ILE A 203 -25.61 -15.73 -14.40
CA ILE A 203 -25.86 -16.94 -13.64
C ILE A 203 -26.70 -16.57 -12.41
N GLY A 204 -27.89 -17.16 -12.31
CA GLY A 204 -28.82 -16.84 -11.22
C GLY A 204 -28.31 -17.35 -9.87
N ARG A 205 -28.48 -16.56 -8.81
CA ARG A 205 -28.01 -16.87 -7.45
C ARG A 205 -28.48 -18.21 -6.84
N ASN A 206 -29.58 -18.78 -7.35
CA ASN A 206 -30.18 -20.01 -6.81
C ASN A 206 -29.40 -21.30 -7.13
N VAL A 207 -28.31 -21.19 -7.90
CA VAL A 207 -27.41 -22.32 -8.19
C VAL A 207 -26.28 -22.46 -7.17
N PHE A 208 -26.26 -21.59 -6.16
CA PHE A 208 -25.22 -21.53 -5.13
C PHE A 208 -25.77 -21.91 -3.76
N TRP A 209 -24.90 -22.49 -2.94
CA TRP A 209 -25.12 -22.67 -1.52
C TRP A 209 -23.89 -22.23 -0.70
N PRO A 210 -24.07 -21.32 0.28
CA PRO A 210 -25.25 -20.50 0.53
C PRO A 210 -25.62 -19.62 -0.68
N ILE A 211 -26.87 -19.14 -0.72
CA ILE A 211 -27.34 -18.27 -1.80
C ILE A 211 -26.74 -16.87 -1.60
N PRO A 212 -26.04 -16.30 -2.59
CA PRO A 212 -25.52 -14.94 -2.50
C PRO A 212 -26.61 -13.87 -2.62
N ASN A 213 -26.29 -12.66 -2.17
CA ASN A 213 -27.22 -11.51 -2.20
C ASN A 213 -27.45 -10.91 -3.58
N VAL A 214 -26.58 -11.23 -4.54
CA VAL A 214 -26.59 -10.70 -5.91
C VAL A 214 -26.42 -11.83 -6.89
N ASP A 215 -26.83 -11.62 -8.14
CA ASP A 215 -26.57 -12.57 -9.21
C ASP A 215 -25.11 -12.50 -9.67
N SER A 216 -24.65 -13.58 -10.28
CA SER A 216 -23.31 -13.70 -10.83
C SER A 216 -23.35 -13.55 -12.34
N ALA A 217 -22.22 -13.28 -12.96
CA ALA A 217 -22.08 -13.30 -14.41
C ALA A 217 -20.72 -13.84 -14.81
N LEU A 218 -20.66 -14.40 -16.01
CA LEU A 218 -19.42 -14.84 -16.63
C LEU A 218 -18.77 -13.66 -17.34
N VAL A 219 -17.47 -13.47 -17.11
CA VAL A 219 -16.62 -12.54 -17.85
C VAL A 219 -15.48 -13.31 -18.48
N GLN A 220 -15.26 -13.07 -19.77
CA GLN A 220 -14.17 -13.62 -20.54
C GLN A 220 -13.13 -12.53 -20.78
N LEU A 221 -11.84 -12.89 -20.69
CA LEU A 221 -10.72 -12.13 -21.17
C LEU A 221 -9.90 -13.02 -22.09
N VAL A 222 -9.69 -12.60 -23.33
CA VAL A 222 -8.80 -13.27 -24.29
C VAL A 222 -7.60 -12.38 -24.52
N LYS A 223 -6.40 -12.91 -24.27
CA LYS A 223 -5.15 -12.18 -24.44
C LYS A 223 -5.05 -11.63 -25.86
N TRP A 224 -4.47 -10.44 -26.00
CA TRP A 224 -4.30 -9.84 -27.32
C TRP A 224 -3.46 -10.75 -28.24
N PRO A 225 -3.89 -10.95 -29.50
CA PRO A 225 -3.00 -11.44 -30.55
C PRO A 225 -1.80 -10.51 -30.67
N ALA A 226 -0.63 -11.05 -31.03
CA ALA A 226 0.61 -10.28 -31.08
C ALA A 226 0.51 -9.03 -31.99
N GLU A 227 -0.30 -9.09 -33.05
CA GLU A 227 -0.49 -7.98 -34.00
C GLU A 227 -1.41 -6.88 -33.46
N LEU A 228 -2.21 -7.18 -32.44
CA LEU A 228 -3.19 -6.27 -31.84
C LEU A 228 -2.83 -5.90 -30.39
N ASP A 229 -1.72 -6.40 -29.85
CA ASP A 229 -1.33 -6.14 -28.48
C ASP A 229 -0.92 -4.66 -28.35
N PRO A 230 -1.67 -3.83 -27.60
CA PRO A 230 -1.34 -2.42 -27.42
C PRO A 230 0.02 -2.22 -26.74
N LYS A 231 0.58 -3.27 -26.13
CA LYS A 231 1.89 -3.29 -25.48
C LYS A 231 3.03 -3.73 -26.40
N ALA A 232 2.78 -4.15 -27.64
CA ALA A 232 3.80 -4.77 -28.49
C ALA A 232 5.01 -3.86 -28.75
N HIS A 233 4.81 -2.54 -28.71
CA HIS A 233 5.83 -1.54 -29.02
C HIS A 233 6.05 -0.51 -27.91
N THR A 234 5.40 -0.68 -26.75
CA THR A 234 5.52 0.29 -25.66
C THR A 234 6.88 0.17 -24.97
N LYS A 235 7.49 1.30 -24.65
CA LYS A 235 8.63 1.41 -23.74
C LYS A 235 8.20 1.64 -22.29
N ALA A 236 6.97 2.09 -22.06
CA ALA A 236 6.45 2.31 -20.72
C ALA A 236 6.22 0.96 -20.00
N SER A 237 6.64 0.89 -18.74
CA SER A 237 6.40 -0.27 -17.89
C SER A 237 4.92 -0.41 -17.52
N ARG A 238 4.51 -1.62 -17.14
CA ARG A 238 3.14 -1.87 -16.65
C ARG A 238 2.82 -0.96 -15.46
N GLU A 239 3.79 -0.79 -14.57
CA GLU A 239 3.67 -0.02 -13.34
C GLU A 239 3.47 1.48 -13.65
N GLU A 240 4.18 2.03 -14.63
CA GLU A 240 4.00 3.42 -15.11
C GLU A 240 2.60 3.65 -15.70
N VAL A 241 2.16 2.74 -16.58
CA VAL A 241 0.83 2.83 -17.21
C VAL A 241 -0.27 2.69 -16.14
N PHE A 242 -0.10 1.78 -15.19
CA PHE A 242 -1.06 1.57 -14.11
C PHE A 242 -1.11 2.77 -13.16
N ALA A 243 0.01 3.43 -12.90
CA ALA A 243 0.05 4.68 -12.14
C ALA A 243 -0.74 5.80 -12.85
N ALA A 244 -0.63 5.92 -14.17
CA ALA A 244 -1.42 6.88 -14.95
C ALA A 244 -2.93 6.58 -14.87
N ILE A 245 -3.31 5.30 -15.00
CA ILE A 245 -4.70 4.85 -14.83
C ILE A 245 -5.22 5.21 -13.43
N ASP A 246 -4.49 4.83 -12.38
CA ASP A 246 -4.90 5.07 -11.00
C ASP A 246 -5.04 6.58 -10.71
N ALA A 247 -4.12 7.40 -11.21
CA ALA A 247 -4.19 8.85 -11.09
C ALA A 247 -5.41 9.43 -11.83
N ALA A 248 -5.69 9.01 -13.06
CA ALA A 248 -6.82 9.52 -13.85
C ALA A 248 -8.19 9.20 -13.23
N PHE A 249 -8.30 8.09 -12.49
CA PHE A 249 -9.53 7.69 -11.82
C PHE A 249 -9.61 8.10 -10.33
N SER A 250 -8.55 8.68 -9.77
CA SER A 250 -8.53 9.20 -8.39
C SER A 250 -9.60 10.25 -8.13
N GLN A 251 -9.91 11.07 -9.15
CA GLN A 251 -10.94 12.11 -9.10
C GLN A 251 -11.89 12.00 -10.31
N ARG A 252 -12.77 10.99 -10.34
CA ARG A 252 -13.64 10.63 -11.49
C ARG A 252 -14.43 11.79 -12.12
N ARG A 253 -14.73 12.86 -11.37
CA ARG A 253 -15.49 14.02 -11.86
C ARG A 253 -14.63 15.11 -12.52
N LYS A 254 -13.31 15.04 -12.39
CA LYS A 254 -12.36 16.02 -12.92
C LYS A 254 -11.85 15.61 -14.29
N THR A 255 -11.40 16.60 -15.06
CA THR A 255 -10.71 16.37 -16.34
C THR A 255 -9.32 15.78 -16.09
N LEU A 256 -8.71 15.19 -17.11
CA LEU A 256 -7.35 14.63 -17.05
C LEU A 256 -6.35 15.67 -16.59
N ARG A 257 -6.45 16.91 -17.09
CA ARG A 257 -5.62 18.04 -16.67
C ARG A 257 -5.52 18.22 -15.15
N SER A 258 -6.63 18.00 -14.45
CA SER A 258 -6.68 18.10 -12.99
C SER A 258 -6.37 16.77 -12.31
N ALA A 259 -6.88 15.65 -12.82
CA ALA A 259 -6.70 14.33 -12.20
C ALA A 259 -5.26 13.83 -12.29
N LEU A 260 -4.55 14.15 -13.38
CA LEU A 260 -3.16 13.77 -13.61
C LEU A 260 -2.15 14.83 -13.14
N ALA A 261 -2.60 15.96 -12.59
CA ALA A 261 -1.70 17.08 -12.24
C ALA A 261 -0.58 16.64 -11.29
N LYS A 262 -0.90 15.87 -10.25
CA LYS A 262 0.10 15.30 -9.32
C LYS A 262 1.00 14.29 -10.00
N TRP A 263 0.43 13.42 -10.84
CA TRP A 263 1.17 12.36 -11.55
C TRP A 263 2.17 12.93 -12.57
N ALA A 264 1.83 14.04 -13.23
CA ALA A 264 2.68 14.76 -14.18
C ALA A 264 3.55 15.85 -13.52
N GLY A 265 3.41 16.10 -12.22
CA GLY A 265 4.06 17.21 -11.50
C GLY A 265 3.37 18.57 -11.61
N SER A 266 2.62 18.86 -12.69
CA SER A 266 1.73 20.03 -12.75
C SER A 266 0.63 19.88 -13.81
N SER A 267 -0.43 20.69 -13.74
CA SER A 267 -1.45 20.74 -14.82
C SER A 267 -0.91 21.22 -16.16
N ALA A 268 0.14 22.07 -16.17
CA ALA A 268 0.79 22.49 -17.41
C ALA A 268 1.55 21.34 -18.06
N GLU A 269 2.22 20.53 -17.24
CA GLU A 269 2.92 19.33 -17.71
C GLU A 269 1.94 18.25 -18.18
N VAL A 270 0.76 18.13 -17.56
CA VAL A 270 -0.32 17.28 -18.13
C VAL A 270 -0.69 17.73 -19.53
N ASP A 271 -0.86 19.03 -19.79
CA ASP A 271 -1.20 19.52 -21.13
C ASP A 271 -0.08 19.19 -22.14
N ARG A 272 1.19 19.29 -21.74
CA ARG A 272 2.35 18.92 -22.56
C ARG A 272 2.41 17.41 -22.86
N ILE A 273 2.29 16.58 -21.82
CA ILE A 273 2.26 15.12 -21.94
C ILE A 273 1.08 14.68 -22.80
N ALA A 274 -0.10 15.24 -22.56
CA ALA A 274 -1.31 14.92 -23.32
C ALA A 274 -1.16 15.33 -24.80
N GLN A 275 -0.55 16.48 -25.08
CA GLN A 275 -0.25 16.91 -26.44
C GLN A 275 0.70 15.94 -27.15
N LEU A 276 1.78 15.51 -26.49
CA LEU A 276 2.73 14.53 -27.02
C LEU A 276 2.09 13.16 -27.24
N ALA A 277 1.23 12.74 -26.31
CA ALA A 277 0.48 11.50 -26.38
C ALA A 277 -0.67 11.53 -27.40
N GLY A 278 -1.03 12.71 -27.94
CA GLY A 278 -2.20 12.87 -28.82
C GLY A 278 -3.55 12.77 -28.09
N VAL A 279 -3.58 13.01 -26.79
CA VAL A 279 -4.75 12.90 -25.91
C VAL A 279 -5.29 14.29 -25.56
N ASP A 280 -6.62 14.43 -25.51
CA ASP A 280 -7.27 15.68 -25.09
C ASP A 280 -7.38 15.78 -23.55
N SER A 281 -6.55 16.64 -22.94
CA SER A 281 -6.49 16.83 -21.49
C SER A 281 -7.77 17.39 -20.86
N SER A 282 -8.70 17.91 -21.67
CA SER A 282 -10.01 18.38 -21.23
C SER A 282 -11.02 17.25 -21.01
N GLN A 283 -10.73 16.05 -21.53
CA GLN A 283 -11.56 14.86 -21.31
C GLN A 283 -11.40 14.34 -19.89
N ARG A 284 -12.25 13.39 -19.50
CA ARG A 284 -12.13 12.65 -18.24
C ARG A 284 -11.51 11.29 -18.50
N GLY A 285 -10.83 10.72 -17.50
CA GLY A 285 -10.21 9.39 -17.60
C GLY A 285 -11.17 8.29 -18.04
N GLU A 286 -12.48 8.43 -17.75
CA GLU A 286 -13.49 7.47 -18.20
C GLU A 286 -13.68 7.40 -19.73
N LYS A 287 -13.14 8.35 -20.50
CA LYS A 287 -13.23 8.37 -21.97
C LYS A 287 -12.05 7.70 -22.66
N LEU A 288 -10.95 7.46 -21.93
CA LEU A 288 -9.71 6.95 -22.48
C LEU A 288 -9.72 5.42 -22.56
N GLU A 289 -9.09 4.89 -23.60
CA GLU A 289 -8.78 3.48 -23.77
C GLU A 289 -7.37 3.18 -23.27
N ILE A 290 -7.00 1.89 -23.21
CA ILE A 290 -5.67 1.49 -22.73
C ILE A 290 -4.52 2.07 -23.56
N HIS A 291 -4.71 2.26 -24.88
CA HIS A 291 -3.67 2.83 -25.74
C HIS A 291 -3.38 4.31 -25.41
N ASP A 292 -4.40 5.07 -24.98
CA ASP A 292 -4.22 6.46 -24.53
C ASP A 292 -3.36 6.51 -23.26
N PHE A 293 -3.62 5.61 -22.32
CA PHE A 293 -2.83 5.53 -21.08
C PHE A 293 -1.38 5.09 -21.31
N ILE A 294 -1.16 4.20 -22.29
CA ILE A 294 0.19 3.84 -22.75
C ILE A 294 0.89 5.07 -23.31
N ALA A 295 0.25 5.77 -24.25
CA ALA A 295 0.82 6.96 -24.87
C ALA A 295 1.12 8.07 -23.84
N LEU A 296 0.25 8.27 -22.84
CA LEU A 296 0.49 9.22 -21.76
C LEU A 296 1.72 8.84 -20.93
N ALA A 297 1.87 7.57 -20.55
CA ALA A 297 3.03 7.12 -19.77
C ALA A 297 4.33 7.23 -20.58
N GLU A 298 4.32 6.86 -21.86
CA GLU A 298 5.49 7.02 -22.74
C GLU A 298 5.85 8.49 -22.93
N ALA A 299 4.85 9.35 -23.18
CA ALA A 299 5.06 10.78 -23.31
C ALA A 299 5.66 11.37 -22.04
N LYS A 300 5.20 10.96 -20.85
CA LYS A 300 5.80 11.38 -19.57
C LYS A 300 7.28 10.97 -19.45
N ASN A 301 7.61 9.72 -19.81
CA ASN A 301 9.01 9.28 -19.78
C ASN A 301 9.88 10.09 -20.76
N GLN A 302 9.33 10.45 -21.92
CA GLN A 302 9.99 11.33 -22.89
C GLN A 302 10.14 12.75 -22.34
N THR A 303 9.11 13.30 -21.70
CA THR A 303 9.15 14.67 -21.16
C THR A 303 10.18 14.81 -20.04
N GLU A 304 10.32 13.78 -19.21
CA GLU A 304 11.35 13.67 -18.18
C GLU A 304 12.74 13.58 -18.79
N THR A 305 12.92 12.76 -19.85
CA THR A 305 14.19 12.63 -20.57
C THR A 305 14.60 13.93 -21.28
N GLU A 306 13.68 14.59 -21.98
CA GLU A 306 13.90 15.87 -22.65
C GLU A 306 14.14 17.00 -21.64
N GLY A 307 13.43 16.99 -20.51
CA GLY A 307 13.66 17.91 -19.40
C GLY A 307 15.08 17.78 -18.85
N LEU A 308 15.55 16.54 -18.68
CA LEU A 308 16.93 16.22 -18.27
C LEU A 308 17.96 16.67 -19.33
N GLU A 309 17.69 16.47 -20.63
CA GLU A 309 18.57 16.89 -21.73
C GLU A 309 18.61 18.43 -21.92
N VAL A 310 17.48 19.12 -21.81
CA VAL A 310 17.38 20.59 -21.90
C VAL A 310 17.99 21.26 -20.68
N LEU A 311 17.83 20.71 -19.47
CA LEU A 311 18.55 21.18 -18.28
C LEU A 311 20.07 20.95 -18.41
N SER A 312 20.50 19.90 -19.12
CA SER A 312 21.92 19.66 -19.42
C SER A 312 22.48 20.67 -20.45
N THR A 313 21.72 21.03 -21.50
CA THR A 313 22.17 21.97 -22.56
C THR A 313 21.99 23.44 -22.18
N ALA A 314 20.96 23.80 -21.42
CA ALA A 314 20.79 25.15 -20.87
C ALA A 314 21.92 25.51 -19.89
N LYS A 315 22.48 24.52 -19.15
CA LYS A 315 23.69 24.71 -18.34
C LYS A 315 24.97 24.83 -19.15
N VAL A 316 25.07 24.26 -20.35
CA VAL A 316 26.23 24.47 -21.24
C VAL A 316 26.23 25.88 -21.85
N THR A 317 25.05 26.45 -22.12
CA THR A 317 24.94 27.77 -22.77
C THR A 317 24.97 28.94 -21.78
N ALA A 318 24.51 28.75 -20.54
CA ALA A 318 24.59 29.77 -19.48
C ALA A 318 26.00 29.91 -18.86
N VAL A 319 26.95 29.05 -19.22
CA VAL A 319 28.35 29.09 -18.75
C VAL A 319 29.26 29.97 -19.64
N GLU A 320 28.81 30.37 -20.84
CA GLU A 320 29.64 31.19 -21.75
C GLU A 320 29.50 32.72 -21.57
N THR A 321 28.64 33.21 -20.67
CA THR A 321 28.55 34.67 -20.41
C THR A 321 28.31 34.98 -18.94
N THR A 322 29.26 34.62 -18.09
CA THR A 322 29.72 35.40 -16.92
C THR A 322 30.90 34.62 -16.34
N GLU A 323 32.11 35.06 -16.67
CA GLU A 323 33.27 34.77 -15.83
C GLU A 323 32.95 35.26 -14.41
N ASP A 324 33.20 34.39 -13.43
CA ASP A 324 33.02 34.58 -11.98
C ASP A 324 31.61 34.36 -11.38
N ALA A 325 31.12 33.09 -11.30
CA ALA A 325 30.24 32.63 -10.19
C ALA A 325 29.91 31.12 -10.09
N ALA A 326 30.15 30.24 -11.08
CA ALA A 326 29.63 28.86 -11.03
C ALA A 326 30.71 27.76 -11.10
N SER A 327 31.28 27.43 -9.95
CA SER A 327 32.03 26.17 -9.73
C SER A 327 31.45 25.45 -8.50
N GLY A 328 30.31 24.78 -8.67
CA GLY A 328 29.75 23.86 -7.68
C GLY A 328 29.83 22.42 -8.19
N SER A 329 31.04 21.92 -8.49
CA SER A 329 31.21 20.49 -8.74
C SER A 329 31.18 19.77 -7.40
N ALA A 330 30.27 18.80 -7.21
CA ALA A 330 30.31 17.94 -6.04
C ALA A 330 31.73 17.37 -5.87
N VAL A 331 32.30 17.51 -4.67
CA VAL A 331 33.66 17.07 -4.37
C VAL A 331 33.55 15.69 -3.71
N PRO A 332 34.05 14.60 -4.33
CA PRO A 332 34.10 13.29 -3.69
C PRO A 332 34.70 13.37 -2.28
N GLY A 333 34.07 12.71 -1.31
CA GLY A 333 34.43 12.78 0.12
C GLY A 333 33.78 13.93 0.90
N ARG A 334 33.04 14.84 0.25
CA ARG A 334 32.16 15.78 0.94
C ARG A 334 31.01 15.01 1.60
N TRP A 335 30.61 15.44 2.78
CA TRP A 335 29.49 14.85 3.49
C TRP A 335 28.64 15.92 4.18
N ALA A 336 27.38 15.58 4.42
CA ALA A 336 26.47 16.35 5.25
C ALA A 336 25.65 15.44 6.15
N LEU A 337 25.34 15.93 7.35
CA LEU A 337 24.46 15.29 8.33
C LEU A 337 23.21 16.17 8.49
N ALA A 338 22.05 15.58 8.29
CA ALA A 338 20.78 16.23 8.50
C ALA A 338 19.88 15.38 9.41
N SER A 339 18.92 16.03 10.04
CA SER A 339 17.95 15.37 10.90
C SER A 339 16.53 15.86 10.60
N ALA A 340 15.54 14.98 10.76
CA ALA A 340 14.13 15.30 10.58
C ALA A 340 13.27 14.73 11.73
N PRO A 341 12.20 15.44 12.13
CA PRO A 341 11.37 15.03 13.25
C PRO A 341 10.43 13.87 12.90
N GLY A 342 10.15 13.02 13.89
CA GLY A 342 8.98 12.16 13.88
C GLY A 342 7.69 12.94 14.16
N LYS A 343 6.55 12.26 14.11
CA LYS A 343 5.22 12.89 14.25
C LYS A 343 4.30 12.20 15.24
N VAL A 344 3.27 12.94 15.66
CA VAL A 344 2.05 12.41 16.27
C VAL A 344 0.83 12.99 15.56
N ASN A 345 -0.26 12.22 15.48
CA ASN A 345 -1.55 12.70 14.99
C ASN A 345 -2.36 13.22 16.19
N LEU A 346 -2.51 14.53 16.34
CA LEU A 346 -3.37 15.12 17.37
C LEU A 346 -4.86 14.82 17.09
N LEU A 347 -5.19 14.81 15.80
CA LEU A 347 -6.49 14.45 15.28
C LEU A 347 -6.27 13.45 14.16
N LEU A 348 -7.05 12.36 14.11
CA LEU A 348 -7.10 11.44 12.98
C LEU A 348 -8.54 10.97 12.79
N ARG A 349 -9.20 11.50 11.77
CA ARG A 349 -10.54 11.10 11.36
C ARG A 349 -10.49 10.33 10.06
N CYS A 350 -11.23 9.24 9.99
CA CYS A 350 -11.29 8.36 8.82
C CYS A 350 -12.71 8.41 8.24
N GLN A 351 -12.85 8.76 6.97
CA GLN A 351 -14.16 8.70 6.33
C GLN A 351 -14.55 7.23 6.13
N ALA A 352 -15.82 6.91 6.38
CA ALA A 352 -16.38 5.61 6.04
C ALA A 352 -16.15 5.31 4.55
N PRO A 353 -15.69 4.10 4.18
CA PRO A 353 -15.51 3.75 2.78
C PRO A 353 -16.87 3.66 2.07
N ASP A 354 -16.96 4.18 0.84
CA ASP A 354 -18.16 4.04 0.01
C ASP A 354 -18.36 2.58 -0.42
N THR A 355 -17.26 1.83 -0.61
CA THR A 355 -17.25 0.39 -0.92
C THR A 355 -16.11 -0.36 -0.23
N VAL A 356 -16.31 -1.67 0.03
CA VAL A 356 -15.32 -2.53 0.68
C VAL A 356 -14.03 -2.57 -0.14
N GLY A 357 -12.89 -2.22 0.49
CA GLY A 357 -11.57 -2.27 -0.13
C GLY A 357 -11.11 -0.97 -0.81
N GLU A 358 -11.86 0.12 -0.71
CA GLU A 358 -11.38 1.46 -1.07
C GLU A 358 -10.50 2.06 0.04
N TYR A 359 -9.60 2.97 -0.35
CA TYR A 359 -8.79 3.73 0.60
C TYR A 359 -9.66 4.71 1.37
N HIS A 360 -9.39 4.86 2.66
CA HIS A 360 -10.07 5.85 3.49
C HIS A 360 -9.56 7.25 3.15
N GLN A 361 -10.47 8.20 3.00
CA GLN A 361 -10.10 9.60 3.12
C GLN A 361 -9.81 9.89 4.60
N LEU A 362 -8.76 10.68 4.83
CA LEU A 362 -8.27 11.06 6.14
C LEU A 362 -8.41 12.56 6.32
N PHE A 363 -8.69 12.96 7.55
CA PHE A 363 -8.61 14.33 8.01
C PHE A 363 -7.83 14.31 9.33
N THR A 364 -6.58 14.79 9.28
CA THR A 364 -5.64 14.62 10.38
C THR A 364 -4.85 15.87 10.67
N VAL A 365 -4.61 16.15 11.95
CA VAL A 365 -3.69 17.21 12.38
C VAL A 365 -2.41 16.55 12.86
N PHE A 366 -1.34 16.74 12.11
CA PHE A 366 0.00 16.29 12.47
C PHE A 366 0.69 17.31 13.36
N GLN A 367 1.48 16.82 14.31
CA GLN A 367 2.43 17.61 15.09
C GLN A 367 3.80 16.93 15.07
N ALA A 368 4.84 17.71 14.76
CA ALA A 368 6.22 17.28 14.76
C ALA A 368 6.76 17.23 16.19
N LEU A 369 7.52 16.19 16.50
CA LEU A 369 8.05 15.92 17.83
C LEU A 369 9.57 16.12 17.88
N SER A 370 10.11 16.28 19.08
CA SER A 370 11.54 16.50 19.33
C SER A 370 12.42 15.28 19.10
N LEU A 371 11.81 14.12 18.80
CA LEU A 371 12.53 12.93 18.37
C LEU A 371 12.90 13.09 16.90
N ARG A 372 14.21 13.06 16.61
CA ARG A 372 14.73 13.25 15.26
C ARG A 372 15.58 12.07 14.83
N GLU A 373 15.28 11.54 13.66
CA GLU A 373 16.14 10.60 12.95
C GLU A 373 17.22 11.41 12.23
N SER A 374 18.44 10.87 12.19
CA SER A 374 19.59 11.57 11.58
C SER A 374 20.14 10.74 10.42
N VAL A 375 20.46 11.39 9.31
CA VAL A 375 21.01 10.74 8.13
C VAL A 375 22.24 11.50 7.67
N LEU A 376 23.34 10.77 7.52
CA LEU A 376 24.56 11.27 6.91
C LEU A 376 24.61 10.78 5.46
N VAL A 377 24.90 11.70 4.55
CA VAL A 377 25.19 11.39 3.14
C VAL A 377 26.61 11.85 2.83
N ARG A 378 27.43 10.95 2.31
CA ARG A 378 28.78 11.24 1.81
C ARG A 378 28.85 10.99 0.31
N VAL A 379 29.39 11.94 -0.44
CA VAL A 379 29.59 11.86 -1.89
C VAL A 379 30.71 10.87 -2.22
N ARG A 380 30.46 9.94 -3.13
CA ARG A 380 31.45 9.01 -3.69
C ARG A 380 31.95 9.47 -5.06
N ASP A 381 33.02 8.87 -5.55
CA ASP A 381 33.60 9.12 -6.88
C ASP A 381 33.12 8.15 -7.97
N ASP A 382 32.32 7.13 -7.61
CA ASP A 382 31.63 6.21 -8.52
C ASP A 382 30.14 6.58 -8.67
N GLN A 383 29.27 5.67 -9.12
CA GLN A 383 27.80 5.86 -9.15
C GLN A 383 27.07 4.96 -8.13
N GLU A 384 27.79 4.28 -7.25
CA GLU A 384 27.18 3.35 -6.32
C GLU A 384 26.51 4.07 -5.16
N ILE A 385 25.37 3.55 -4.70
CA ILE A 385 24.74 3.99 -3.46
C ILE A 385 24.85 2.87 -2.44
N THR A 386 25.46 3.15 -1.30
CA THR A 386 25.51 2.22 -0.17
C THR A 386 24.65 2.73 0.97
N LEU A 387 24.10 1.82 1.77
CA LEU A 387 23.33 2.17 2.96
C LEU A 387 23.77 1.32 4.15
N SER A 388 23.98 1.98 5.27
CA SER A 388 24.25 1.41 6.58
C SER A 388 23.32 2.02 7.62
N GLN A 389 23.06 1.29 8.70
CA GLN A 389 22.19 1.72 9.78
C GLN A 389 22.88 1.50 11.11
N LEU A 390 22.59 2.38 12.08
CA LEU A 390 22.92 2.23 13.49
C LEU A 390 21.70 2.63 14.31
N ALA A 391 21.57 2.10 15.52
CA ALA A 391 20.56 2.54 16.48
C ALA A 391 21.22 3.11 17.74
N GLU A 392 20.65 4.18 18.27
CA GLU A 392 21.10 4.84 19.50
C GLU A 392 19.91 5.24 20.37
N ASN A 393 20.08 5.25 21.69
CA ASN A 393 19.09 5.79 22.60
C ASN A 393 19.15 7.35 22.65
N GLN A 394 18.26 7.99 23.41
CA GLN A 394 18.28 9.46 23.57
C GLN A 394 19.54 10.00 24.26
N ALA A 395 20.30 9.16 24.98
CA ALA A 395 21.57 9.52 25.59
C ALA A 395 22.76 9.36 24.62
N GLY A 396 22.54 8.79 23.43
CA GLY A 396 23.59 8.51 22.43
C GLY A 396 24.29 7.15 22.62
N ASP A 397 23.78 6.27 23.49
CA ASP A 397 24.34 4.93 23.63
C ASP A 397 23.83 4.03 22.51
N ALA A 398 24.73 3.25 21.91
CA ALA A 398 24.40 2.30 20.86
C ALA A 398 23.38 1.24 21.33
N LEU A 399 22.45 0.90 20.45
CA LEU A 399 21.44 -0.13 20.61
C LEU A 399 21.61 -1.20 19.54
N GLU A 400 21.26 -2.44 19.86
CA GLU A 400 21.14 -3.49 18.85
C GLU A 400 19.99 -3.17 17.88
N LEU A 401 20.28 -3.25 16.59
CA LEU A 401 19.28 -3.16 15.53
C LEU A 401 18.49 -4.46 15.43
N ASP A 402 17.22 -4.35 15.06
CA ASP A 402 16.40 -5.51 14.71
C ASP A 402 17.04 -6.25 13.51
N PRO A 403 17.33 -7.56 13.62
CA PRO A 403 17.91 -8.34 12.53
C PRO A 403 17.12 -8.24 11.22
N GLU A 404 15.79 -8.13 11.27
CA GLU A 404 14.96 -7.99 10.06
C GLU A 404 15.20 -6.66 9.31
N LEU A 405 15.68 -5.62 10.00
CA LEU A 405 16.03 -4.33 9.40
C LEU A 405 17.43 -4.33 8.80
N VAL A 406 18.35 -5.07 9.42
CA VAL A 406 19.72 -5.24 8.93
C VAL A 406 19.71 -6.03 7.61
N ASP A 407 18.81 -7.00 7.48
CA ASP A 407 18.67 -7.85 6.28
C ASP A 407 17.83 -7.20 5.15
N LEU A 408 17.34 -5.98 5.34
CA LEU A 408 16.54 -5.30 4.33
C LEU A 408 17.42 -4.86 3.15
N ALA A 409 17.09 -5.31 1.94
CA ALA A 409 17.76 -4.84 0.71
C ALA A 409 17.74 -3.29 0.66
N PRO A 410 18.87 -2.60 0.39
CA PRO A 410 18.97 -1.14 0.43
C PRO A 410 17.87 -0.41 -0.36
N GLU A 411 17.54 -0.93 -1.54
CA GLU A 411 16.48 -0.46 -2.45
C GLU A 411 15.09 -0.27 -1.79
N LYS A 412 14.83 -1.04 -0.72
CA LYS A 412 13.56 -0.99 0.03
C LYS A 412 13.56 0.09 1.11
N HIS A 413 14.72 0.63 1.49
CA HIS A 413 14.84 1.64 2.53
C HIS A 413 14.48 3.03 1.98
N LEU A 414 13.66 3.79 2.70
CA LEU A 414 13.18 5.09 2.25
C LEU A 414 14.31 6.13 2.10
N ALA A 415 15.31 6.12 2.98
CA ALA A 415 16.50 6.97 2.83
C ALA A 415 17.31 6.66 1.56
N TYR A 416 17.46 5.38 1.18
CA TYR A 416 18.11 4.99 -0.07
C TYR A 416 17.33 5.54 -1.27
N ARG A 417 16.02 5.27 -1.30
CA ARG A 417 15.12 5.75 -2.36
C ARG A 417 15.14 7.27 -2.47
N ALA A 418 15.26 7.98 -1.34
CA ALA A 418 15.38 9.42 -1.30
C ALA A 418 16.65 9.94 -1.97
N VAL A 419 17.83 9.41 -1.59
CA VAL A 419 19.11 9.80 -2.20
C VAL A 419 19.18 9.40 -3.66
N HIS A 420 18.69 8.21 -4.03
CA HIS A 420 18.61 7.76 -5.42
C HIS A 420 17.72 8.69 -6.26
N ALA A 421 16.51 9.00 -5.78
CA ALA A 421 15.61 9.94 -6.46
C ALA A 421 16.23 11.34 -6.59
N PHE A 422 16.93 11.79 -5.54
CA PHE A 422 17.66 13.05 -5.56
C PHE A 422 18.80 13.06 -6.57
N GLN A 423 19.66 12.03 -6.60
CA GLN A 423 20.76 11.92 -7.58
C GLN A 423 20.26 11.89 -9.02
N ALA A 424 19.19 11.13 -9.28
CA ALA A 424 18.56 11.05 -10.58
C ALA A 424 18.01 12.42 -11.03
N ALA A 425 17.30 13.11 -10.13
CA ALA A 425 16.69 14.40 -10.44
C ALA A 425 17.72 15.55 -10.53
N ALA A 426 18.84 15.47 -9.79
CA ALA A 426 19.95 16.43 -9.86
C ALA A 426 20.96 16.12 -10.99
N ASN A 427 20.82 14.97 -11.67
CA ASN A 427 21.72 14.46 -12.72
C ASN A 427 23.20 14.44 -12.29
N LEU A 428 23.46 13.90 -11.10
CA LEU A 428 24.79 13.87 -10.50
C LEU A 428 25.55 12.60 -10.93
N PRO A 429 26.79 12.70 -11.44
CA PRO A 429 27.58 11.54 -11.87
C PRO A 429 28.24 10.79 -10.71
N PHE A 430 27.83 11.07 -9.47
CA PHE A 430 28.48 10.65 -8.23
C PHE A 430 27.53 9.82 -7.37
N GLY A 431 28.07 8.77 -6.76
CA GLY A 431 27.43 7.86 -5.82
C GLY A 431 27.33 8.47 -4.42
N ALA A 432 26.77 7.70 -3.49
CA ALA A 432 26.60 8.12 -2.11
C ALA A 432 26.80 6.98 -1.12
N ASP A 433 27.46 7.27 0.00
CA ASP A 433 27.34 6.44 1.20
C ASP A 433 26.32 7.05 2.14
N ILE A 434 25.35 6.25 2.56
CA ILE A 434 24.27 6.65 3.45
C ILE A 434 24.46 5.95 4.79
N LEU A 435 24.45 6.73 5.87
CA LEU A 435 24.37 6.22 7.24
C LEU A 435 23.10 6.76 7.90
N VAL A 436 22.18 5.87 8.25
CA VAL A 436 20.96 6.21 9.00
C VAL A 436 21.19 5.92 10.48
N VAL A 437 21.04 6.93 11.32
CA VAL A 437 21.11 6.81 12.78
C VAL A 437 19.69 6.84 13.34
N LYS A 438 19.23 5.67 13.77
CA LYS A 438 17.90 5.42 14.31
C LYS A 438 17.82 5.70 15.80
N ARG A 439 16.89 6.56 16.21
CA ARG A 439 16.56 6.80 17.63
C ARG A 439 15.18 6.29 18.02
N VAL A 440 14.47 5.67 17.07
CA VAL A 440 13.10 5.17 17.22
C VAL A 440 13.06 3.65 17.02
N PRO A 441 12.35 2.88 17.87
CA PRO A 441 11.99 1.50 17.56
C PRO A 441 11.05 1.41 16.34
N VAL A 442 11.30 0.47 15.43
CA VAL A 442 10.56 0.37 14.17
C VAL A 442 9.06 0.06 14.37
N ALA A 443 8.23 0.58 13.46
CA ALA A 443 6.77 0.38 13.38
C ALA A 443 5.93 1.01 14.51
N GLY A 444 6.43 2.04 15.18
CA GLY A 444 5.73 2.74 16.27
C GLY A 444 4.73 3.83 15.87
N GLY A 445 4.25 3.93 14.63
CA GLY A 445 3.26 4.95 14.22
C GLY A 445 3.76 6.41 14.24
N MET A 446 5.06 6.65 14.44
CA MET A 446 5.70 7.99 14.52
C MET A 446 6.37 8.44 13.21
N ALA A 447 6.17 7.72 12.11
CA ALA A 447 6.75 7.98 10.78
C ALA A 447 8.29 8.02 10.72
N GLY A 448 8.99 7.17 11.48
CA GLY A 448 10.47 7.12 11.49
C GLY A 448 11.09 6.92 10.09
N GLY A 449 10.51 6.04 9.25
CA GLY A 449 10.98 5.86 7.86
C GLY A 449 10.83 7.11 6.98
N SER A 450 9.77 7.89 7.20
CA SER A 450 9.53 9.15 6.49
C SER A 450 10.49 10.24 6.96
N ALA A 451 10.81 10.27 8.25
CA ALA A 451 11.84 11.14 8.81
C ALA A 451 13.22 10.82 8.22
N ASP A 452 13.58 9.54 8.05
CA ASP A 452 14.85 9.19 7.39
C ASP A 452 14.91 9.72 5.96
N ALA A 453 13.83 9.57 5.17
CA ALA A 453 13.79 10.08 3.81
C ALA A 453 13.92 11.60 3.75
N ALA A 454 13.20 12.32 4.60
CA ALA A 454 13.29 13.78 4.69
C ALA A 454 14.70 14.24 5.06
N ALA A 455 15.32 13.61 6.07
CA ALA A 455 16.70 13.88 6.45
C ALA A 455 17.68 13.55 5.31
N ALA A 456 17.48 12.42 4.62
CA ALA A 456 18.32 12.02 3.50
C ALA A 456 18.27 13.00 2.32
N LEU A 457 17.09 13.54 1.98
CA LEU A 457 16.96 14.58 0.95
C LEU A 457 17.74 15.85 1.31
N ILE A 458 17.64 16.29 2.56
CA ILE A 458 18.34 17.49 3.04
C ILE A 458 19.85 17.26 3.09
N ALA A 459 20.29 16.11 3.61
CA ALA A 459 21.69 15.73 3.64
C ALA A 459 22.27 15.60 2.23
N ALA A 460 21.55 14.99 1.29
CA ALA A 460 21.99 14.90 -0.10
C ALA A 460 22.10 16.30 -0.74
N ASN A 461 21.10 17.16 -0.56
CA ASN A 461 21.13 18.53 -1.09
C ASN A 461 22.37 19.31 -0.63
N GLU A 462 22.72 19.19 0.65
CA GLU A 462 23.91 19.84 1.22
C GLU A 462 25.23 19.15 0.82
N ALA A 463 25.28 17.82 0.85
CA ALA A 463 26.48 17.04 0.53
C ALA A 463 26.89 17.22 -0.94
N PHE A 464 25.92 17.21 -1.86
CA PHE A 464 26.16 17.40 -3.29
C PHE A 464 26.20 18.88 -3.72
N GLN A 465 25.90 19.83 -2.80
CA GLN A 465 25.79 21.26 -3.09
C GLN A 465 24.81 21.59 -4.23
N ALA A 466 23.68 20.89 -4.29
CA ALA A 466 22.74 21.09 -5.39
C ALA A 466 21.99 22.43 -5.29
N GLY A 467 21.89 23.00 -4.08
CA GLY A 467 21.32 24.32 -3.83
C GLY A 467 19.80 24.38 -3.96
N TRP A 468 19.12 23.24 -3.77
CA TRP A 468 17.66 23.17 -3.86
C TRP A 468 17.01 23.77 -2.62
N ASN A 469 15.87 24.42 -2.80
CA ASN A 469 15.05 24.91 -1.70
C ASN A 469 14.08 23.81 -1.16
N LEU A 470 13.36 24.12 -0.08
CA LEU A 470 12.46 23.15 0.55
C LEU A 470 11.31 22.71 -0.36
N ASP A 471 10.76 23.61 -1.18
CA ASP A 471 9.66 23.28 -2.09
C ASP A 471 10.13 22.30 -3.19
N GLU A 472 11.36 22.45 -3.67
CA GLU A 472 11.97 21.51 -4.62
C GLU A 472 12.20 20.12 -3.99
N LEU A 473 12.63 20.08 -2.72
CA LEU A 473 12.75 18.82 -1.98
C LEU A 473 11.38 18.19 -1.68
N GLU A 474 10.34 19.01 -1.48
CA GLU A 474 8.97 18.55 -1.24
C GLU A 474 8.39 17.78 -2.42
N VAL A 475 8.72 18.20 -3.65
CA VAL A 475 8.31 17.49 -4.87
C VAL A 475 8.83 16.05 -4.84
N LEU A 476 10.10 15.84 -4.50
CA LEU A 476 10.66 14.50 -4.34
C LEU A 476 10.04 13.76 -3.15
N ALA A 477 9.88 14.42 -2.00
CA ALA A 477 9.30 13.84 -0.79
C ALA A 477 7.91 13.25 -1.03
N THR A 478 7.07 13.94 -1.81
CA THR A 478 5.72 13.50 -2.16
C THR A 478 5.71 12.16 -2.93
N THR A 479 6.75 11.91 -3.74
CA THR A 479 6.89 10.64 -4.47
C THR A 479 7.36 9.47 -3.59
N LEU A 480 8.00 9.77 -2.46
CA LEU A 480 8.59 8.77 -1.56
C LEU A 480 7.59 8.23 -0.54
N GLY A 481 6.71 9.09 -0.03
CA GLY A 481 5.62 8.73 0.88
C GLY A 481 4.82 9.92 1.40
N ALA A 482 3.57 9.67 1.82
CA ALA A 482 2.62 10.71 2.22
C ALA A 482 3.07 11.55 3.43
N ASP A 483 3.82 10.95 4.37
CA ASP A 483 4.29 11.63 5.58
C ASP A 483 5.65 12.33 5.38
N VAL A 484 6.36 12.11 4.27
CA VAL A 484 7.72 12.68 4.05
C VAL A 484 7.68 14.21 3.93
N PRO A 485 6.74 14.82 3.17
CA PRO A 485 6.59 16.29 3.15
C PRO A 485 6.39 16.89 4.55
N PHE A 486 5.64 16.21 5.42
CA PHE A 486 5.44 16.68 6.79
C PHE A 486 6.75 16.70 7.58
N CYS A 487 7.59 15.67 7.45
CA CYS A 487 8.90 15.63 8.12
C CYS A 487 9.87 16.70 7.58
N LEU A 488 9.71 17.18 6.34
CA LEU A 488 10.50 18.29 5.82
C LEU A 488 10.13 19.63 6.46
N HIS A 489 8.83 19.92 6.59
CA HIS A 489 8.34 21.22 7.09
C HIS A 489 8.19 21.29 8.61
N GLY A 490 7.70 20.20 9.22
CA GLY A 490 7.45 20.06 10.65
C GLY A 490 6.32 20.94 11.16
N GLU A 491 6.50 21.45 12.38
CA GLU A 491 5.53 22.20 13.15
C GLU A 491 4.18 21.45 13.30
N ASN A 492 3.07 22.08 12.90
CA ASN A 492 1.78 21.44 12.77
C ASN A 492 1.26 21.57 11.35
N ALA A 493 0.56 20.54 10.86
CA ALA A 493 -0.08 20.58 9.55
C ALA A 493 -1.41 19.84 9.56
N LEU A 494 -2.37 20.36 8.81
CA LEU A 494 -3.58 19.64 8.44
C LEU A 494 -3.27 18.76 7.23
N GLY A 495 -3.39 17.45 7.39
CA GLY A 495 -3.40 16.47 6.31
C GLY A 495 -4.82 16.13 5.89
N THR A 496 -5.10 16.22 4.59
CA THR A 496 -6.37 15.77 3.99
C THR A 496 -6.13 14.69 2.94
N ASN A 497 -7.20 14.16 2.34
CA ASN A 497 -7.15 13.07 1.37
C ASN A 497 -6.54 11.78 1.95
N ARG A 498 -5.25 11.46 1.70
CA ARG A 498 -4.58 10.32 2.35
C ARG A 498 -3.66 10.75 3.49
N GLY A 499 -3.78 12.01 3.91
CA GLY A 499 -2.78 12.70 4.73
C GLY A 499 -1.63 13.28 3.90
N ASP A 500 -1.68 13.17 2.57
CA ASP A 500 -0.67 13.63 1.61
C ASP A 500 -0.87 15.09 1.19
N GLU A 501 -2.08 15.64 1.36
CA GLU A 501 -2.35 17.06 1.10
C GLU A 501 -2.19 17.85 2.40
N LEU A 502 -1.04 18.49 2.54
CA LEU A 502 -0.67 19.24 3.73
C LEU A 502 -0.99 20.72 3.59
N GLN A 503 -1.57 21.26 4.65
CA GLN A 503 -1.71 22.69 4.88
C GLN A 503 -1.05 23.04 6.21
N SER A 504 -0.05 23.93 6.20
CA SER A 504 0.60 24.40 7.41
C SER A 504 -0.41 25.05 8.37
N LEU A 505 -0.26 24.73 9.65
CA LEU A 505 -1.04 25.30 10.74
C LEU A 505 -0.11 26.10 11.67
N PRO A 506 -0.65 27.02 12.50
CA PRO A 506 0.16 27.70 13.50
C PRO A 506 0.89 26.70 14.42
N ALA A 507 2.12 27.01 14.81
CA ALA A 507 2.85 26.20 15.79
C ALA A 507 2.07 26.08 17.12
N GLY A 508 1.51 27.18 17.63
CA GLY A 508 0.76 27.15 18.89
C GLY A 508 1.64 26.80 20.10
N GLU A 509 1.02 26.23 21.14
CA GLU A 509 1.65 25.95 22.43
C GLU A 509 2.50 24.67 22.39
N LYS A 510 3.73 24.75 22.92
CA LYS A 510 4.62 23.60 23.06
C LYS A 510 4.14 22.68 24.18
N ARG A 511 4.06 21.38 23.92
CA ARG A 511 3.52 20.36 24.82
C ARG A 511 4.53 19.27 25.11
N TRP A 512 4.36 18.66 26.28
CA TRP A 512 5.12 17.50 26.72
C TRP A 512 4.36 16.23 26.35
N TRP A 513 5.10 15.29 25.78
CA TRP A 513 4.61 14.00 25.33
C TRP A 513 5.41 12.89 25.97
N VAL A 514 4.75 11.80 26.36
CA VAL A 514 5.40 10.53 26.63
C VAL A 514 4.92 9.54 25.57
N MET A 515 5.82 9.13 24.68
CA MET A 515 5.53 8.15 23.63
C MET A 515 5.95 6.78 24.14
N VAL A 516 4.96 5.91 24.36
CA VAL A 516 5.17 4.56 24.88
C VAL A 516 5.07 3.58 23.72
N THR A 517 6.23 3.07 23.30
CA THR A 517 6.36 2.07 22.25
C THR A 517 6.18 0.65 22.79
N ASN A 518 5.75 -0.28 21.95
CA ASN A 518 5.49 -1.66 22.32
C ASN A 518 6.49 -2.58 21.62
N GLN A 519 6.85 -3.70 22.26
CA GLN A 519 7.79 -4.69 21.71
C GLN A 519 7.27 -5.41 20.46
N GLN A 520 5.95 -5.44 20.26
CA GLN A 520 5.32 -6.03 19.09
C GLN A 520 4.60 -4.95 18.28
N GLY A 521 4.80 -4.96 16.96
CA GLY A 521 4.15 -4.04 16.04
C GLY A 521 2.65 -4.30 15.84
N LEU A 522 1.98 -3.39 15.13
CA LEU A 522 0.58 -3.53 14.71
C LEU A 522 0.45 -3.11 13.24
N SER A 523 -0.18 -3.97 12.45
CA SER A 523 -0.31 -3.75 11.01
C SER A 523 -1.33 -2.65 10.71
N THR A 524 -0.90 -1.53 10.13
CA THR A 524 -1.79 -0.44 9.71
C THR A 524 -2.96 -0.94 8.83
N PRO A 525 -2.75 -1.76 7.77
CA PRO A 525 -3.85 -2.35 7.01
C PRO A 525 -4.82 -3.20 7.85
N ALA A 526 -4.34 -3.91 8.88
CA ALA A 526 -5.22 -4.69 9.74
C ALA A 526 -6.12 -3.80 10.60
N VAL A 527 -5.59 -2.68 11.11
CA VAL A 527 -6.34 -1.71 11.91
C VAL A 527 -7.43 -1.02 11.08
N PHE A 528 -7.14 -0.62 9.85
CA PHE A 528 -8.15 -0.08 8.93
C PHE A 528 -9.24 -1.10 8.60
N ARG A 529 -8.89 -2.37 8.38
CA ARG A 529 -9.90 -3.44 8.20
C ARG A 529 -10.76 -3.65 9.45
N ALA A 530 -10.19 -3.56 10.64
CA ALA A 530 -10.97 -3.63 11.88
C ALA A 530 -11.90 -2.41 12.01
N ALA A 531 -11.50 -1.23 11.55
CA ALA A 531 -12.34 -0.03 11.53
C ALA A 531 -13.57 -0.22 10.61
N ASP A 532 -13.33 -0.77 9.43
CA ASP A 532 -14.38 -1.15 8.47
C ASP A 532 -15.39 -2.12 9.09
N GLU A 533 -14.90 -3.21 9.68
CA GLU A 533 -15.73 -4.23 10.33
C GLU A 533 -16.59 -3.65 11.46
N LEU A 534 -15.99 -2.81 12.32
CA LEU A 534 -16.69 -2.16 13.42
C LEU A 534 -17.75 -1.17 12.92
N HIS A 535 -17.46 -0.39 11.88
CA HIS A 535 -18.41 0.53 11.28
C HIS A 535 -19.66 -0.20 10.77
N TRP A 536 -19.50 -1.29 10.01
CA TRP A 536 -20.65 -2.04 9.50
C TRP A 536 -21.42 -2.78 10.61
N GLN A 537 -20.74 -3.26 11.66
CA GLN A 537 -21.40 -3.83 12.83
C GLN A 537 -22.23 -2.79 13.58
N ALA A 538 -21.69 -1.58 13.76
CA ALA A 538 -22.36 -0.46 14.40
C ALA A 538 -23.63 -0.07 13.64
N GLN A 539 -23.57 0.06 12.31
CA GLN A 539 -24.74 0.31 11.47
C GLN A 539 -25.80 -0.79 11.60
N ALA A 540 -25.39 -2.06 11.57
CA ALA A 540 -26.31 -3.19 11.69
C ALA A 540 -27.02 -3.24 13.06
N GLN A 541 -26.39 -2.71 14.10
CA GLN A 541 -26.92 -2.67 15.47
C GLN A 541 -27.54 -1.31 15.83
N GLY A 542 -27.50 -0.32 14.94
CA GLY A 542 -27.99 1.03 15.19
C GLY A 542 -27.21 1.79 16.27
N ARG A 543 -25.87 1.68 16.29
CA ARG A 543 -24.95 2.33 17.24
C ARG A 543 -24.15 3.46 16.58
N PRO A 544 -24.75 4.65 16.37
CA PRO A 544 -24.11 5.73 15.62
C PRO A 544 -22.81 6.27 16.25
N GLU A 545 -22.60 6.05 17.54
CA GLU A 545 -21.41 6.49 18.28
C GLU A 545 -20.11 5.74 17.93
N LEU A 546 -20.20 4.60 17.23
CA LEU A 546 -19.06 3.79 16.79
C LEU A 546 -18.89 3.81 15.26
N GLU A 547 -19.65 4.63 14.56
CA GLU A 547 -19.59 4.74 13.10
C GLU A 547 -18.53 5.74 12.64
N LEU A 548 -17.81 5.39 11.57
CA LEU A 548 -16.97 6.35 10.85
C LEU A 548 -17.83 7.44 10.18
N PRO A 549 -17.38 8.69 10.15
CA PRO A 549 -18.09 9.78 9.49
C PRO A 549 -18.27 9.54 8.00
N THR A 550 -19.45 9.87 7.45
CA THR A 550 -19.75 9.75 6.02
C THR A 550 -19.17 10.88 5.17
N SER A 551 -18.71 11.97 5.79
CA SER A 551 -18.01 13.08 5.14
C SER A 551 -17.03 13.74 6.09
N LEU A 552 -15.92 14.23 5.56
CA LEU A 552 -14.91 14.97 6.32
C LEU A 552 -14.92 16.46 5.91
N PRO A 553 -14.55 17.37 6.83
CA PRO A 553 -14.37 18.78 6.49
C PRO A 553 -13.13 18.98 5.59
N ASN A 554 -13.11 20.08 4.84
CA ASN A 554 -11.97 20.45 3.99
C ASN A 554 -10.95 21.35 4.71
N GLU A 555 -11.34 21.99 5.81
CA GLU A 555 -10.52 22.91 6.59
C GLU A 555 -10.71 22.63 8.08
N LEU A 556 -9.69 22.94 8.89
CA LEU A 556 -9.77 22.78 10.35
C LEU A 556 -10.73 23.81 10.95
N PRO A 557 -11.83 23.37 11.61
CA PRO A 557 -12.75 24.30 12.25
C PRO A 557 -12.03 25.19 13.27
N LYS A 558 -12.31 26.49 13.28
CA LYS A 558 -11.61 27.48 14.12
C LYS A 558 -11.55 27.08 15.60
N GLN A 559 -12.66 26.55 16.13
CA GLN A 559 -12.72 26.10 17.51
C GLN A 559 -11.78 24.91 17.76
N LEU A 560 -11.74 23.95 16.83
CA LEU A 560 -10.88 22.77 16.95
C LEU A 560 -9.39 23.15 16.79
N CYS A 561 -9.09 24.11 15.90
CA CYS A 561 -7.75 24.70 15.78
C CYS A 561 -7.31 25.35 17.09
N HIS A 562 -8.17 26.17 17.71
CA HIS A 562 -7.90 26.80 18.99
C HIS A 562 -7.71 25.77 20.11
N ASP A 563 -8.61 24.79 20.22
CA ASP A 563 -8.56 23.78 21.27
C ASP A 563 -7.31 22.87 21.13
N LEU A 564 -6.92 22.50 19.91
CA LEU A 564 -5.73 21.66 19.67
C LEU A 564 -4.41 22.42 19.80
N LEU A 565 -4.32 23.64 19.25
CA LEU A 565 -3.03 24.30 19.03
C LEU A 565 -2.80 25.44 20.01
N GLU A 566 -3.84 26.17 20.39
CA GLU A 566 -3.72 27.42 21.17
C GLU A 566 -4.05 27.27 22.66
N SER A 567 -4.61 26.13 23.08
CA SER A 567 -4.92 25.84 24.49
C SER A 567 -3.68 25.85 25.38
N GLN A 568 -3.71 26.59 26.49
CA GLN A 568 -2.57 26.75 27.40
C GLN A 568 -2.45 25.56 28.37
N ASN A 569 -1.24 25.00 28.51
CA ASN A 569 -1.01 23.82 29.37
C ASN A 569 -1.32 24.06 30.85
N GLY A 570 -1.13 25.29 31.34
CA GLY A 570 -1.31 25.66 32.73
C GLY A 570 -2.75 25.98 33.14
N ASP A 571 -3.68 26.13 32.20
CA ASP A 571 -5.08 26.40 32.49
C ASP A 571 -5.90 25.08 32.48
N PRO A 572 -6.60 24.74 33.59
CA PRO A 572 -7.33 23.48 33.67
C PRO A 572 -8.47 23.33 32.66
N GLN A 573 -9.10 24.44 32.25
CA GLN A 573 -10.20 24.42 31.30
C GLN A 573 -9.69 24.24 29.87
N ASP A 574 -8.59 24.92 29.52
CA ASP A 574 -7.85 24.71 28.27
C ASP A 574 -7.33 23.29 28.17
N TRP A 575 -6.71 22.76 29.23
CA TRP A 575 -6.21 21.39 29.26
C TRP A 575 -7.33 20.36 28.99
N LYS A 576 -8.52 20.58 29.55
CA LYS A 576 -9.68 19.72 29.30
C LYS A 576 -10.19 19.85 27.86
N ARG A 577 -10.20 21.06 27.29
CA ARG A 577 -10.59 21.30 25.89
C ARG A 577 -9.63 20.63 24.92
N PHE A 578 -8.33 20.80 25.13
CA PHE A 578 -7.27 20.11 24.38
C PHE A 578 -7.48 18.60 24.38
N GLY A 579 -7.64 17.99 25.56
CA GLY A 579 -7.88 16.54 25.65
C GLY A 579 -9.14 16.06 24.94
N SER A 580 -10.21 16.87 24.97
CA SER A 580 -11.47 16.55 24.28
C SER A 580 -11.35 16.68 22.75
N ALA A 581 -10.42 17.51 22.29
CA ALA A 581 -10.14 17.74 20.88
C ALA A 581 -9.22 16.66 20.28
N LEU A 582 -8.42 15.98 21.10
CA LEU A 582 -7.63 14.82 20.68
C LEU A 582 -8.57 13.67 20.28
N GLN A 583 -8.51 13.24 19.03
CA GLN A 583 -9.32 12.12 18.54
C GLN A 583 -8.54 11.27 17.56
N ASN A 584 -8.78 9.97 17.63
CA ASN A 584 -8.26 9.02 16.66
C ASN A 584 -9.31 7.94 16.41
N ASP A 585 -9.93 7.97 15.23
CA ASP A 585 -10.95 6.99 14.81
C ASP A 585 -10.38 5.56 14.74
N LEU A 586 -9.05 5.40 14.63
CA LEU A 586 -8.37 4.09 14.61
C LEU A 586 -8.08 3.53 16.00
N MET A 587 -8.37 4.27 17.07
CA MET A 587 -8.10 3.85 18.43
C MET A 587 -8.86 2.56 18.80
N ILE A 588 -10.20 2.56 18.71
CA ILE A 588 -11.02 1.38 19.03
C ILE A 588 -10.63 0.16 18.17
N PRO A 589 -10.48 0.30 16.83
CA PRO A 589 -9.96 -0.78 15.99
C PRO A 589 -8.62 -1.34 16.46
N ALA A 590 -7.65 -0.48 16.79
CA ALA A 590 -6.33 -0.91 17.26
C ALA A 590 -6.44 -1.69 18.58
N LEU A 591 -7.24 -1.19 19.53
CA LEU A 591 -7.47 -1.86 20.82
C LEU A 591 -8.17 -3.22 20.65
N SER A 592 -9.06 -3.36 19.67
CA SER A 592 -9.74 -4.64 19.39
C SER A 592 -8.79 -5.73 18.88
N LEU A 593 -7.66 -5.34 18.27
CA LEU A 593 -6.65 -6.26 17.76
C LEU A 593 -5.55 -6.56 18.79
N ARG A 594 -5.37 -5.68 19.78
CA ARG A 594 -4.26 -5.73 20.75
C ARG A 594 -4.75 -5.41 22.16
N GLU A 595 -5.19 -6.45 22.86
CA GLU A 595 -5.67 -6.33 24.24
C GLU A 595 -4.57 -5.91 25.23
N ASP A 596 -3.30 -6.25 24.97
CA ASP A 596 -2.17 -5.79 25.79
C ASP A 596 -1.99 -4.26 25.71
N VAL A 597 -2.19 -3.67 24.52
CA VAL A 597 -2.15 -2.21 24.32
C VAL A 597 -3.34 -1.54 25.04
N HIS A 598 -4.50 -2.19 25.04
CA HIS A 598 -5.67 -1.73 25.79
C HIS A 598 -5.41 -1.68 27.29
N GLN A 599 -4.78 -2.71 27.86
CA GLN A 599 -4.39 -2.74 29.27
C GLN A 599 -3.37 -1.66 29.62
N LEU A 600 -2.36 -1.44 28.77
CA LEU A 600 -1.38 -0.36 28.95
C LEU A 600 -2.04 1.03 28.96
N LEU A 601 -3.00 1.25 28.07
CA LEU A 601 -3.72 2.51 27.99
C LEU A 601 -4.62 2.73 29.23
N GLN A 602 -5.30 1.68 29.70
CA GLN A 602 -6.07 1.73 30.95
C GLN A 602 -5.18 2.04 32.16
N PHE A 603 -3.99 1.44 32.22
CA PHE A 603 -3.00 1.73 33.25
C PHE A 603 -2.57 3.20 33.19
N ALA A 604 -2.28 3.74 32.00
CA ALA A 604 -1.91 5.15 31.82
C ALA A 604 -3.01 6.09 32.37
N TRP A 605 -4.29 5.84 32.07
CA TRP A 605 -5.39 6.66 32.61
C TRP A 605 -5.55 6.60 34.15
N GLY A 606 -4.98 5.59 34.80
CA GLY A 606 -4.98 5.45 36.26
C GLY A 606 -3.85 6.19 36.97
N LEU A 607 -2.89 6.77 36.25
CA LEU A 607 -1.75 7.45 36.86
C LEU A 607 -2.18 8.73 37.60
N PRO A 608 -1.53 9.06 38.74
CA PRO A 608 -1.93 10.18 39.60
C PRO A 608 -1.42 11.54 39.09
N VAL A 609 -1.47 11.76 37.77
CA VAL A 609 -1.06 13.02 37.12
C VAL A 609 -2.08 13.43 36.05
N PRO A 610 -2.30 14.73 35.81
CA PRO A 610 -3.13 15.18 34.70
C PRO A 610 -2.50 14.73 33.37
N LEU A 611 -3.24 13.96 32.57
CA LEU A 611 -2.78 13.48 31.27
C LEU A 611 -3.93 13.26 30.30
N HIS A 612 -3.59 13.17 29.01
CA HIS A 612 -4.47 12.65 27.97
C HIS A 612 -3.71 11.60 27.17
N ALA A 613 -4.19 10.35 27.21
CA ALA A 613 -3.55 9.23 26.53
C ALA A 613 -4.44 8.67 25.42
N PHE A 614 -3.84 8.38 24.26
CA PHE A 614 -4.50 7.79 23.11
C PHE A 614 -3.50 7.02 22.23
N ILE A 615 -3.99 6.30 21.21
CA ILE A 615 -3.15 5.57 20.26
C ILE A 615 -2.58 6.52 19.20
N SER A 616 -1.27 6.48 18.95
CA SER A 616 -0.64 7.25 17.88
C SER A 616 -0.84 6.57 16.52
N GLY A 617 -1.49 7.26 15.57
CA GLY A 617 -1.77 6.73 14.23
C GLY A 617 -2.58 5.42 14.30
N SER A 618 -2.12 4.36 13.63
CA SER A 618 -2.75 3.03 13.75
C SER A 618 -2.30 2.24 14.98
N GLY A 619 -1.43 2.78 15.83
CA GLY A 619 -0.81 2.05 16.94
C GLY A 619 0.37 1.17 16.49
N PRO A 620 0.96 0.40 17.43
CA PRO A 620 0.50 0.16 18.81
C PRO A 620 1.01 1.21 19.83
N THR A 621 1.80 2.18 19.40
CA THR A 621 2.34 3.23 20.30
C THR A 621 1.24 4.04 20.95
N ILE A 622 1.39 4.26 22.26
CA ILE A 622 0.52 5.15 23.03
C ILE A 622 1.19 6.52 23.12
N ALA A 623 0.47 7.57 22.74
CA ALA A 623 0.87 8.96 22.94
C ALA A 623 0.18 9.50 24.19
N ILE A 624 0.96 10.02 25.14
CA ILE A 624 0.45 10.58 26.39
C ILE A 624 0.87 12.05 26.48
N ALA A 625 -0.09 12.97 26.36
CA ALA A 625 0.15 14.39 26.62
C ALA A 625 0.10 14.66 28.12
N VAL A 626 1.04 15.46 28.61
CA VAL A 626 1.16 15.88 30.02
C VAL A 626 1.44 17.39 30.11
N PRO A 627 1.07 18.05 31.21
CA PRO A 627 1.15 19.52 31.30
C PRO A 627 2.59 20.04 31.40
N ASP A 628 3.50 19.26 31.98
CA ASP A 628 4.87 19.66 32.27
C ASP A 628 5.84 18.48 32.30
N GLU A 629 7.14 18.80 32.38
CA GLU A 629 8.23 17.83 32.44
C GLU A 629 8.17 16.92 33.66
N ALA A 630 7.70 17.42 34.81
CA ALA A 630 7.65 16.63 36.03
C ALA A 630 6.62 15.51 35.91
N ALA A 631 5.44 15.82 35.36
CA ALA A 631 4.43 14.83 34.99
C ALA A 631 4.97 13.84 33.94
N ALA A 632 5.71 14.33 32.93
CA ALA A 632 6.33 13.47 31.91
C ALA A 632 7.28 12.43 32.52
N LYS A 633 8.12 12.83 33.49
CA LYS A 633 9.03 11.92 34.20
C LYS A 633 8.31 10.87 35.01
N ILE A 634 7.22 11.24 35.68
CA ILE A 634 6.37 10.29 36.42
C ILE A 634 5.77 9.26 35.45
N VAL A 635 5.13 9.72 34.38
CA VAL A 635 4.52 8.83 33.38
C VAL A 635 5.58 7.94 32.74
N GLN A 636 6.72 8.48 32.34
CA GLN A 636 7.81 7.69 31.75
C GLN A 636 8.26 6.58 32.70
N ALA A 637 8.50 6.88 33.98
CA ALA A 637 8.96 5.91 34.96
C ALA A 637 7.93 4.79 35.17
N GLU A 638 6.66 5.12 35.33
CA GLU A 638 5.58 4.15 35.56
C GLU A 638 5.30 3.29 34.33
N MET A 639 5.26 3.89 33.13
CA MET A 639 5.02 3.17 31.87
C MET A 639 6.19 2.26 31.51
N SER A 640 7.44 2.67 31.75
CA SER A 640 8.62 1.85 31.43
C SER A 640 8.69 0.54 32.21
N GLN A 641 7.99 0.43 33.34
CA GLN A 641 7.93 -0.79 34.16
C GLN A 641 6.83 -1.75 33.71
N GLN A 642 5.97 -1.34 32.76
CA GLN A 642 4.84 -2.16 32.35
C GLN A 642 5.26 -3.27 31.36
N PRO A 643 4.67 -4.47 31.47
CA PRO A 643 4.93 -5.55 30.52
C PRO A 643 4.61 -5.15 29.06
N GLY A 644 5.48 -5.55 28.13
CA GLY A 644 5.29 -5.31 26.69
C GLY A 644 5.71 -3.91 26.21
N VAL A 645 6.06 -2.99 27.11
CA VAL A 645 6.66 -1.71 26.74
C VAL A 645 8.09 -1.93 26.26
N ALA A 646 8.43 -1.38 25.10
CA ALA A 646 9.78 -1.36 24.57
C ALA A 646 10.56 -0.16 25.12
N GLN A 647 9.99 1.04 24.96
CA GLN A 647 10.55 2.30 25.47
C GLN A 647 9.43 3.29 25.78
N ALA A 648 9.61 4.10 26.83
CA ALA A 648 8.83 5.32 27.06
C ALA A 648 9.72 6.54 26.85
N LEU A 649 9.39 7.37 25.87
CA LEU A 649 10.21 8.50 25.43
C LEU A 649 9.54 9.82 25.82
N ILE A 650 10.24 10.65 26.60
CA ILE A 650 9.80 12.03 26.86
C ILE A 650 10.19 12.87 25.66
N LEU A 651 9.19 13.50 25.03
CA LEU A 651 9.32 14.33 23.85
C LEU A 651 8.58 15.64 24.04
N THR A 652 8.84 16.60 23.16
CA THR A 652 8.08 17.84 23.06
C THR A 652 7.70 18.15 21.62
N GLY A 653 6.66 18.95 21.42
CA GLY A 653 6.21 19.41 20.10
C GLY A 653 5.29 20.62 20.22
N PRO A 654 5.07 21.41 19.16
CA PRO A 654 5.63 21.22 17.82
C PRO A 654 7.13 21.52 17.73
N GLU A 655 7.80 20.89 16.78
CA GLU A 655 9.21 21.12 16.46
C GLU A 655 9.39 21.50 14.98
N PRO A 656 10.41 22.30 14.62
CA PRO A 656 10.70 22.59 13.22
C PRO A 656 10.99 21.32 12.43
N GLY A 657 10.73 21.38 11.12
CA GLY A 657 11.00 20.30 10.17
C GLY A 657 12.47 19.95 10.01
N GLY A 658 12.76 19.23 8.94
CA GLY A 658 14.10 18.75 8.62
C GLY A 658 15.13 19.87 8.50
N ARG A 659 16.37 19.61 8.94
CA ARG A 659 17.47 20.58 8.87
C ARG A 659 18.83 19.90 8.78
N VAL A 660 19.81 20.61 8.24
CA VAL A 660 21.23 20.26 8.41
C VAL A 660 21.62 20.47 9.89
N ASP A 661 22.30 19.50 10.49
CA ASP A 661 22.71 19.60 11.89
C ASP A 661 23.91 20.54 12.04
N ALA A 662 23.97 21.29 13.15
CA ALA A 662 24.90 22.41 13.34
C ALA A 662 26.41 22.02 13.33
N GLN A 663 26.74 20.73 13.42
CA GLN A 663 28.09 20.18 13.33
C GLN A 663 28.35 19.43 11.99
N GLY A 664 27.41 19.45 11.06
CA GLY A 664 27.18 18.38 10.09
C GLY A 664 27.59 18.67 8.65
N GLN A 665 28.74 19.28 8.39
CA GLN A 665 29.28 19.36 7.02
C GLN A 665 30.81 19.39 7.01
N GLY A 666 31.42 18.70 6.04
CA GLY A 666 32.88 18.68 5.90
C GLY A 666 33.38 17.89 4.68
N THR A 667 34.70 17.76 4.57
CA THR A 667 35.38 16.96 3.55
C THR A 667 36.28 15.98 4.28
N LEU A 668 35.96 14.68 4.24
CA LEU A 668 36.73 13.65 4.91
C LEU A 668 37.58 12.88 3.90
N SER A 669 38.85 12.62 4.24
CA SER A 669 39.71 11.72 3.48
C SER A 669 39.68 10.26 3.96
N GLN A 670 38.98 9.93 5.06
CA GLN A 670 38.88 8.56 5.61
C GLN A 670 37.55 8.26 6.31
N ASP A 671 37.31 6.95 6.45
CA ASP A 671 36.15 6.15 6.89
C ASP A 671 35.03 6.81 7.75
N LEU A 672 33.77 6.55 7.38
CA LEU A 672 32.56 7.09 8.03
C LEU A 672 32.44 6.70 9.52
N THR A 673 33.10 5.62 9.89
CA THR A 673 33.19 5.06 11.26
C THR A 673 33.94 5.96 12.25
N GLN A 674 34.60 7.04 11.80
CA GLN A 674 35.28 7.99 12.69
C GLN A 674 34.36 9.12 13.21
N ILE A 675 33.22 9.39 12.55
CA ILE A 675 32.24 10.38 13.03
C ILE A 675 31.31 9.75 14.07
N TYR A 676 30.97 8.47 13.88
CA TYR A 676 30.24 7.63 14.84
C TYR A 676 31.10 6.39 15.12
N PRO A 677 31.83 6.32 16.25
CA PRO A 677 32.67 5.18 16.57
C PRO A 677 31.79 3.96 16.86
N VAL A 678 31.55 3.14 15.84
CA VAL A 678 30.99 1.81 16.03
C VAL A 678 32.13 0.94 16.58
N GLU A 679 32.17 0.73 17.89
CA GLU A 679 32.98 -0.37 18.43
C GLU A 679 32.40 -1.68 17.86
N LYS A 680 33.26 -2.47 17.21
CA LYS A 680 32.95 -3.71 16.50
C LYS A 680 32.45 -4.83 17.40
#